data_AF-A0A151BLP4-F1
#
_entry.id   AF-A0A151BLP4-F1
#
_cell.length_a   1.000
_cell.length_b   1.000
_cell.length_c   1.000
_cell.angle_alpha   90.00
_cell.angle_beta   90.00
_cell.angle_gamma   90.00
#
_symmetry.space_group_name_H-M   'P 1'
#
loop_
_entity.id
_entity.type
_entity.pdbx_description
1 polymer ?
#
loop_
_entity_poly.entity_id
_entity_poly.type
_entity_poly.pdbx_seq_one_letter_code
_entity_poly.pdbx_strand_id
1 'polypeptide(L)'
;MMSNLTFKAILLVALLGISNRAELNGAQTVDIVDELEPEAFWSLLPDVNLTWNGGDPWSIPLVRYYFFKGCPFSFDSSSTITFEKTKRLKKTVGLEGYTENEAYIALDIPYHPVVSSNSYHARYGDQGLFPRWSGLGYMSRYYPYIFSHRSFLFYYRAQELADFALYAQYDDVGRNRFLEDFYREEWEAVQERKNVTKWRYGWPDWMMETWTDAYGYSWIRFEPDHHVLAGSPVFWLVKWYELTGEEKYLDAAYNFLYYQVPRFGFHKGLWKGIPYYWTGYDPGYPSFPNRRELPPAQDVTNNIQALVAKGLASAAYHKRDGRMMELARGLLWYLCRSFEIDGRWYYDGPDNPLAERKVSSHELVCVSDSMTALLYLYKAGMDVNHLIEGLEPAIKFYTLHRVPTKPKPEPASPNDLITAYKLMSTSKPEVGRELYFSTLFQVRLEDAPKVRFYDRVSSATFEYDPSNLTLRLYELEDGGWREVWKRPIEAGELARGVDLLENPSVYGIYRVEYGPLKPKASDFTVEPSTIRVGTAERVATTQQPRYNMEVNSTSFIETMALIMFPKEPSDPRVTSMRTPRNLLPAPLLTDEERNRFVSPEAKEAISQALKRLEEAQRAFREERLEEARENLEEALNLVNEAALLDVHHFERLRKIILGAGLGAAAFAAAFLLIRFLRRWRRPK
;
A
#
# COMPACT_ATOMS: atom_id res chain seq x y z
N MET A 1 -26.16 -30.79 40.97
CA MET A 1 -25.27 -30.33 42.05
C MET A 1 -23.86 -30.80 41.75
N MET A 2 -23.13 -30.05 40.92
CA MET A 2 -21.70 -30.27 40.70
C MET A 2 -20.92 -29.40 41.70
N SER A 3 -19.91 -30.00 42.31
CA SER A 3 -19.29 -29.57 43.55
C SER A 3 -18.51 -28.26 43.45
N ASN A 4 -18.71 -27.41 44.45
CA ASN A 4 -17.98 -26.18 44.79
C ASN A 4 -16.43 -26.34 44.90
N LEU A 5 -15.88 -27.55 44.73
CA LEU A 5 -14.44 -27.84 44.74
C LEU A 5 -13.77 -27.57 43.40
N THR A 6 -14.42 -27.84 42.26
CA THR A 6 -13.81 -27.69 40.93
C THR A 6 -13.66 -26.21 40.56
N PHE A 7 -14.64 -25.38 40.93
CA PHE A 7 -14.59 -23.93 40.73
C PHE A 7 -13.54 -23.25 41.63
N LYS A 8 -13.36 -23.75 42.87
CA LYS A 8 -12.30 -23.27 43.77
C LYS A 8 -10.90 -23.71 43.35
N ALA A 9 -10.75 -24.89 42.73
CA ALA A 9 -9.46 -25.35 42.20
C ALA A 9 -9.01 -24.53 40.97
N ILE A 10 -9.94 -24.19 40.06
CA ILE A 10 -9.64 -23.32 38.91
C ILE A 10 -9.30 -21.89 39.37
N LEU A 11 -10.02 -21.36 40.37
CA LEU A 11 -9.73 -20.05 40.94
C LEU A 11 -8.40 -20.04 41.72
N LEU A 12 -8.03 -21.14 42.37
CA LEU A 12 -6.76 -21.25 43.11
C LEU A 12 -5.56 -21.38 42.15
N VAL A 13 -5.71 -22.03 40.99
CA VAL A 13 -4.68 -22.05 39.93
C VAL A 13 -4.56 -20.67 39.25
N ALA A 14 -5.68 -19.97 39.05
CA ALA A 14 -5.66 -18.58 38.56
C ALA A 14 -5.04 -17.59 39.57
N LEU A 15 -5.24 -17.81 40.88
CA LEU A 15 -4.66 -16.99 41.96
C LEU A 15 -3.19 -17.35 42.25
N LEU A 16 -2.78 -18.61 42.09
CA LEU A 16 -1.36 -19.01 42.17
C LEU A 16 -0.56 -18.60 40.91
N GLY A 17 -1.23 -18.27 39.81
CA GLY A 17 -0.62 -17.58 38.66
C GLY A 17 -0.24 -16.12 38.92
N ILE A 18 -0.68 -15.53 40.04
CA ILE A 18 -0.40 -14.13 40.40
C ILE A 18 0.93 -13.98 41.15
N SER A 19 1.47 -15.04 41.78
CA SER A 19 2.75 -14.99 42.49
C SER A 19 4.00 -15.02 41.58
N ASN A 20 3.85 -15.27 40.28
CA ASN A 20 4.99 -15.33 39.33
C ASN A 20 5.26 -14.03 38.54
N ARG A 21 4.47 -12.96 38.74
CA ARG A 21 4.69 -11.66 38.06
C ARG A 21 6.05 -11.03 38.40
N ALA A 22 6.53 -11.22 39.63
CA ALA A 22 7.82 -10.69 40.06
C ALA A 22 9.00 -11.52 39.52
N GLU A 23 8.85 -12.85 39.38
CA GLU A 23 9.91 -13.73 38.87
C GLU A 23 10.09 -13.62 37.34
N LEU A 24 9.02 -13.46 36.56
CA LEU A 24 9.10 -13.24 35.10
C LEU A 24 9.69 -11.87 34.73
N ASN A 25 9.55 -10.87 35.61
CA ASN A 25 10.22 -9.58 35.46
C ASN A 25 11.73 -9.66 35.75
N GLY A 26 12.19 -10.68 36.50
CA GLY A 26 13.61 -10.95 36.77
C GLY A 26 14.27 -11.99 35.85
N ALA A 27 13.50 -12.76 35.09
CA ALA A 27 14.03 -13.74 34.14
C ALA A 27 14.73 -13.06 32.95
N GLN A 28 15.95 -13.48 32.63
CA GLN A 28 16.75 -12.93 31.52
C GLN A 28 16.18 -13.33 30.14
N THR A 29 15.54 -14.49 30.06
CA THR A 29 14.87 -15.01 28.85
C THR A 29 13.56 -15.69 29.23
N VAL A 30 12.52 -15.52 28.42
CA VAL A 30 11.22 -16.17 28.55
C VAL A 30 10.75 -16.56 27.16
N ASP A 31 10.43 -17.83 26.94
CA ASP A 31 9.99 -18.36 25.66
C ASP A 31 8.73 -19.21 25.84
N ILE A 32 7.60 -18.66 25.44
CA ILE A 32 6.28 -19.32 25.49
C ILE A 32 5.81 -19.53 24.07
N VAL A 33 5.89 -20.78 23.62
CA VAL A 33 5.57 -21.19 22.25
C VAL A 33 4.08 -21.41 22.04
N ASP A 34 3.36 -21.75 23.10
CA ASP A 34 1.93 -22.03 23.06
C ASP A 34 1.13 -20.77 22.75
N GLU A 35 0.01 -20.92 22.03
CA GLU A 35 -0.95 -19.84 21.86
C GLU A 35 -1.46 -19.40 23.23
N LEU A 36 -1.48 -18.09 23.47
CA LEU A 36 -2.00 -17.52 24.70
C LEU A 36 -3.34 -16.84 24.45
N GLU A 37 -4.26 -16.96 25.41
CA GLU A 37 -5.42 -16.07 25.43
C GLU A 37 -4.95 -14.61 25.53
N PRO A 38 -5.61 -13.67 24.85
CA PRO A 38 -5.17 -12.28 24.76
C PRO A 38 -4.87 -11.66 26.12
N GLU A 39 -5.77 -11.79 27.09
CA GLU A 39 -5.62 -11.20 28.41
C GLU A 39 -4.36 -11.73 29.12
N ALA A 40 -4.07 -13.03 28.96
CA ALA A 40 -2.88 -13.65 29.53
C ALA A 40 -1.62 -13.12 28.86
N PHE A 41 -1.59 -13.09 27.52
CA PHE A 41 -0.47 -12.58 26.73
C PHE A 41 -0.14 -11.12 27.09
N TRP A 42 -1.12 -10.22 26.97
CA TRP A 42 -0.90 -8.80 27.22
C TRP A 42 -0.52 -8.52 28.68
N SER A 43 -0.92 -9.37 29.63
CA SER A 43 -0.54 -9.24 31.03
C SER A 43 0.96 -9.49 31.32
N LEU A 44 1.70 -10.09 30.37
CA LEU A 44 3.14 -10.34 30.46
C LEU A 44 3.98 -9.10 30.12
N LEU A 45 3.38 -8.13 29.43
CA LEU A 45 4.04 -6.88 29.05
C LEU A 45 3.84 -5.81 30.13
N PRO A 46 4.89 -5.03 30.46
CA PRO A 46 4.71 -3.89 31.34
C PRO A 46 3.85 -2.84 30.63
N ASP A 47 3.00 -2.17 31.41
CA ASP A 47 2.26 -1.03 30.91
C ASP A 47 3.14 0.22 31.07
N VAL A 48 3.52 0.82 29.95
CA VAL A 48 4.41 1.98 29.94
C VAL A 48 3.61 3.28 30.02
N ASN A 49 3.96 4.13 30.99
CA ASN A 49 3.37 5.45 31.13
C ASN A 49 3.91 6.38 30.02
N LEU A 50 3.08 6.60 29.01
CA LEU A 50 3.38 7.43 27.86
C LEU A 50 2.77 8.82 28.04
N THR A 51 3.51 9.85 27.63
CA THR A 51 3.11 11.26 27.77
C THR A 51 2.29 11.75 26.59
N TRP A 52 2.31 11.03 25.46
CA TRP A 52 1.57 11.37 24.23
C TRP A 52 1.85 12.79 23.71
N ASN A 53 2.99 13.34 24.11
CA ASN A 53 3.45 14.69 23.77
C ASN A 53 4.79 14.65 23.04
N GLY A 54 5.09 13.53 22.37
CA GLY A 54 6.31 13.36 21.61
C GLY A 54 6.57 14.55 20.69
N GLY A 55 7.85 14.83 20.47
CA GLY A 55 8.30 15.91 19.61
C GLY A 55 7.86 15.71 18.16
N ASP A 56 8.14 16.69 17.32
CA ASP A 56 8.06 16.50 15.88
C ASP A 56 8.98 15.33 15.47
N PRO A 57 8.46 14.24 14.84
CA PRO A 57 9.31 13.13 14.39
C PRO A 57 10.41 13.56 13.43
N TRP A 58 10.22 14.68 12.73
CA TRP A 58 11.25 15.27 11.88
C TRP A 58 12.43 15.82 12.67
N SER A 59 12.34 15.93 13.99
CA SER A 59 13.48 16.29 14.85
C SER A 59 14.55 15.18 14.89
N ILE A 60 14.18 13.92 14.62
CA ILE A 60 15.08 12.77 14.64
C ILE A 60 15.93 12.72 13.35
N PRO A 61 17.27 12.79 13.43
CA PRO A 61 18.15 12.75 12.25
C PRO A 61 17.99 11.48 11.42
N LEU A 62 17.80 10.30 12.05
CA LEU A 62 17.61 9.04 11.34
C LEU A 62 16.29 9.01 10.55
N VAL A 63 15.19 9.51 11.12
CA VAL A 63 13.92 9.64 10.42
C VAL A 63 14.10 10.52 9.20
N ARG A 64 14.74 11.68 9.37
CA ARG A 64 15.09 12.54 8.25
C ARG A 64 15.94 11.79 7.23
N TYR A 65 17.00 11.11 7.65
CA TYR A 65 17.83 10.31 6.75
C TYR A 65 17.01 9.29 5.96
N TYR A 66 16.17 8.47 6.61
CA TYR A 66 15.41 7.43 5.93
C TYR A 66 14.48 7.98 4.83
N PHE A 67 13.60 8.92 5.19
CA PHE A 67 12.64 9.50 4.25
C PHE A 67 13.34 10.44 3.25
N PHE A 68 14.47 11.02 3.64
CA PHE A 68 15.11 12.12 2.94
C PHE A 68 16.55 11.84 2.46
N LYS A 69 17.02 10.60 2.40
CA LYS A 69 18.22 10.24 1.61
C LYS A 69 17.88 9.32 0.44
N GLY A 70 16.59 9.07 0.23
CA GLY A 70 16.10 8.27 -0.89
C GLY A 70 16.46 6.81 -0.67
N CYS A 71 15.86 6.19 0.33
CA CYS A 71 15.84 4.73 0.36
C CYS A 71 15.11 4.27 -0.92
N PRO A 72 15.76 3.57 -1.85
CA PRO A 72 15.16 3.15 -3.12
C PRO A 72 14.17 1.99 -2.91
N PHE A 73 13.53 1.91 -1.73
CA PHE A 73 12.82 0.75 -1.22
C PHE A 73 11.31 0.91 -1.28
N SER A 74 10.82 1.48 -2.36
CA SER A 74 9.41 1.36 -2.68
C SER A 74 9.17 1.52 -4.18
N PHE A 75 9.96 0.82 -4.99
CA PHE A 75 9.62 0.68 -6.40
C PHE A 75 8.74 -0.54 -6.53
N ASP A 76 7.46 -0.39 -6.18
CA ASP A 76 6.47 -1.11 -6.96
C ASP A 76 6.29 -0.28 -8.24
N SER A 77 7.07 -0.62 -9.27
CA SER A 77 6.88 -0.10 -10.62
C SER A 77 5.62 -0.67 -11.28
N SER A 78 4.81 -1.46 -10.56
CA SER A 78 3.55 -1.92 -11.11
C SER A 78 2.77 -0.69 -11.56
N SER A 79 2.32 -0.75 -12.81
CA SER A 79 1.39 0.24 -13.34
C SER A 79 0.34 0.44 -12.28
N THR A 80 0.26 1.67 -11.77
CA THR A 80 -0.85 2.12 -10.91
C THR A 80 -2.08 1.42 -11.42
N ILE A 81 -2.82 0.77 -10.53
CA ILE A 81 -4.21 0.47 -10.83
C ILE A 81 -4.84 1.84 -11.08
N THR A 82 -4.80 2.28 -12.34
CA THR A 82 -5.67 3.28 -12.87
C THR A 82 -7.02 2.59 -12.75
N PHE A 83 -7.73 2.90 -11.68
CA PHE A 83 -9.06 2.35 -11.39
C PHE A 83 -9.98 2.36 -12.62
N GLU A 84 -9.78 3.35 -13.49
CA GLU A 84 -10.43 3.48 -14.80
C GLU A 84 -10.07 2.36 -15.79
N LYS A 85 -8.82 1.88 -15.79
CA LYS A 85 -8.32 0.80 -16.66
C LYS A 85 -8.35 -0.58 -16.00
N THR A 86 -8.56 -0.68 -14.69
CA THR A 86 -8.72 -1.98 -14.03
C THR A 86 -10.00 -2.63 -14.52
N LYS A 87 -9.85 -3.81 -15.10
CA LYS A 87 -10.96 -4.61 -15.62
C LYS A 87 -11.94 -4.92 -14.49
N ARG A 88 -13.23 -4.67 -14.71
CA ARG A 88 -14.32 -5.06 -13.80
C ARG A 88 -14.95 -6.34 -14.34
N LEU A 89 -15.18 -7.31 -13.46
CA LEU A 89 -15.79 -8.59 -13.82
C LEU A 89 -17.13 -8.73 -13.11
N LYS A 90 -18.19 -9.06 -13.85
CA LYS A 90 -19.55 -9.33 -13.32
C LYS A 90 -19.62 -10.60 -12.47
N LYS A 91 -18.63 -11.49 -12.60
CA LYS A 91 -18.46 -12.71 -11.82
C LYS A 91 -16.97 -12.96 -11.67
N THR A 92 -16.52 -13.26 -10.46
CA THR A 92 -15.12 -13.54 -10.12
C THR A 92 -14.99 -14.78 -9.24
N VAL A 93 -15.98 -15.06 -8.40
CA VAL A 93 -15.99 -16.24 -7.54
C VAL A 93 -16.01 -17.51 -8.39
N GLY A 94 -15.06 -18.40 -8.12
CA GLY A 94 -14.85 -19.65 -8.86
C GLY A 94 -14.20 -19.49 -10.23
N LEU A 95 -13.72 -18.28 -10.60
CA LEU A 95 -12.91 -18.09 -11.79
C LEU A 95 -11.41 -18.22 -11.48
N GLU A 96 -10.69 -18.80 -12.42
CA GLU A 96 -9.23 -18.85 -12.42
C GLU A 96 -8.66 -17.60 -13.10
N GLY A 97 -7.56 -17.07 -12.58
CA GLY A 97 -6.84 -15.96 -13.19
C GLY A 97 -6.12 -16.40 -14.46
N TYR A 98 -6.32 -15.67 -15.57
CA TYR A 98 -5.80 -16.04 -16.89
C TYR A 98 -4.29 -15.81 -17.08
N THR A 99 -3.62 -15.06 -16.19
CA THR A 99 -2.18 -14.75 -16.25
C THR A 99 -1.61 -14.44 -14.85
N GLU A 100 -0.29 -14.60 -14.67
CA GLU A 100 0.41 -14.12 -13.47
C GLU A 100 0.27 -12.58 -13.36
N ASN A 101 -0.27 -12.08 -12.24
CA ASN A 101 -0.32 -10.67 -11.83
C ASN A 101 -1.42 -9.76 -12.43
N GLU A 102 -2.46 -10.27 -13.09
CA GLU A 102 -3.64 -9.44 -13.39
C GLU A 102 -4.56 -9.28 -12.17
N ALA A 103 -5.02 -8.05 -11.92
CA ALA A 103 -5.97 -7.71 -10.87
C ALA A 103 -7.29 -7.19 -11.47
N TYR A 104 -8.40 -7.55 -10.86
CA TYR A 104 -9.76 -7.24 -11.32
C TYR A 104 -10.58 -6.62 -10.20
N ILE A 105 -11.54 -5.77 -10.54
CA ILE A 105 -12.57 -5.32 -9.61
C ILE A 105 -13.76 -6.30 -9.71
N ALA A 106 -14.10 -6.95 -8.60
CA ALA A 106 -15.14 -7.97 -8.52
C ALA A 106 -16.52 -7.35 -8.31
N LEU A 107 -17.35 -7.25 -9.35
CA LEU A 107 -18.70 -6.67 -9.22
C LEU A 107 -19.73 -7.61 -8.58
N ASP A 108 -19.40 -8.90 -8.45
CA ASP A 108 -20.23 -9.90 -7.78
C ASP A 108 -20.09 -9.93 -6.26
N ILE A 109 -19.10 -9.20 -5.71
CA ILE A 109 -18.81 -9.16 -4.27
C ILE A 109 -19.14 -7.74 -3.74
N PRO A 110 -19.82 -7.61 -2.58
CA PRO A 110 -20.10 -6.32 -1.94
C PRO A 110 -18.85 -5.45 -1.83
N TYR A 111 -19.02 -4.13 -2.01
CA TYR A 111 -17.95 -3.14 -1.97
C TYR A 111 -16.88 -3.31 -3.07
N HIS A 112 -17.12 -4.20 -4.04
CA HIS A 112 -16.36 -4.38 -5.25
C HIS A 112 -14.83 -4.55 -5.04
N PRO A 113 -14.37 -5.45 -4.16
CA PRO A 113 -12.96 -5.56 -3.83
C PRO A 113 -12.11 -5.87 -5.07
N VAL A 114 -10.82 -5.57 -4.96
CA VAL A 114 -9.85 -5.97 -5.98
C VAL A 114 -9.45 -7.42 -5.71
N VAL A 115 -9.61 -8.28 -6.70
CA VAL A 115 -9.26 -9.69 -6.68
C VAL A 115 -8.12 -9.98 -7.64
N SER A 116 -7.26 -10.92 -7.28
CA SER A 116 -6.13 -11.34 -8.12
C SER A 116 -5.79 -12.80 -7.86
N SER A 117 -5.22 -13.47 -8.85
CA SER A 117 -4.51 -14.73 -8.62
C SER A 117 -3.15 -14.43 -7.98
N ASN A 118 -2.73 -15.25 -7.02
CA ASN A 118 -1.39 -15.10 -6.46
C ASN A 118 -0.40 -15.89 -7.34
N SER A 119 0.52 -15.19 -8.01
CA SER A 119 1.53 -15.82 -8.86
C SER A 119 2.44 -16.81 -8.13
N TYR A 120 2.63 -16.66 -6.81
CA TYR A 120 3.34 -17.63 -5.99
C TYR A 120 2.52 -18.92 -5.80
N HIS A 121 1.23 -18.82 -5.49
CA HIS A 121 0.35 -19.98 -5.30
C HIS A 121 -0.09 -20.64 -6.61
N ALA A 122 -0.15 -19.87 -7.70
CA ALA A 122 -0.43 -20.38 -9.04
C ALA A 122 0.58 -21.45 -9.48
N ARG A 123 1.83 -21.37 -9.03
CA ARG A 123 2.88 -22.39 -9.26
C ARG A 123 2.59 -23.73 -8.60
N TYR A 124 1.70 -23.73 -7.61
CA TYR A 124 1.25 -24.91 -6.88
C TYR A 124 -0.21 -25.26 -7.24
N GLY A 125 -0.73 -24.73 -8.35
CA GLY A 125 -2.03 -25.10 -8.92
C GLY A 125 -3.23 -24.33 -8.38
N ASP A 126 -3.05 -23.33 -7.51
CA ASP A 126 -4.14 -22.49 -7.02
C ASP A 126 -4.16 -21.15 -7.76
N GLN A 127 -5.05 -21.07 -8.76
CA GLN A 127 -5.20 -19.93 -9.66
C GLN A 127 -6.47 -19.13 -9.37
N GLY A 128 -7.21 -19.45 -8.31
CA GLY A 128 -8.46 -18.80 -7.95
C GLY A 128 -8.29 -17.30 -7.72
N LEU A 129 -9.24 -16.50 -8.22
CA LEU A 129 -9.32 -15.08 -7.88
C LEU A 129 -9.81 -14.92 -6.44
N PHE A 130 -9.05 -14.17 -5.63
CA PHE A 130 -9.41 -13.86 -4.25
C PHE A 130 -9.02 -12.41 -3.87
N PRO A 131 -9.79 -11.73 -3.00
CA PRO A 131 -9.44 -10.40 -2.48
C PRO A 131 -8.32 -10.49 -1.42
N ARG A 132 -7.08 -10.66 -1.90
CA ARG A 132 -5.88 -10.78 -1.04
C ARG A 132 -5.72 -9.56 -0.13
N TRP A 133 -5.25 -9.79 1.10
CA TRP A 133 -5.09 -8.75 2.13
C TRP A 133 -6.37 -7.94 2.35
N SER A 134 -7.52 -8.60 2.22
CA SER A 134 -8.85 -7.98 2.30
C SER A 134 -9.03 -6.82 1.32
N GLY A 135 -8.32 -6.81 0.19
CA GLY A 135 -8.29 -5.71 -0.77
C GLY A 135 -7.61 -4.42 -0.29
N LEU A 136 -7.17 -4.35 0.97
CA LEU A 136 -6.62 -3.13 1.57
C LEU A 136 -5.20 -2.80 1.11
N GLY A 137 -4.43 -3.80 0.66
CA GLY A 137 -3.11 -3.55 0.06
C GLY A 137 -3.13 -2.56 -1.12
N TYR A 138 -4.29 -2.41 -1.77
CA TYR A 138 -4.50 -1.46 -2.87
C TYR A 138 -4.80 -0.03 -2.41
N MET A 139 -5.13 0.22 -1.14
CA MET A 139 -5.32 1.58 -0.62
C MET A 139 -4.05 2.42 -0.75
N SER A 140 -2.88 1.76 -0.65
CA SER A 140 -1.57 2.34 -0.96
C SER A 140 -1.53 3.09 -2.30
N ARG A 141 -2.33 2.67 -3.29
CA ARG A 141 -2.36 3.24 -4.65
C ARG A 141 -3.29 4.44 -4.78
N TYR A 142 -4.30 4.58 -3.89
CA TYR A 142 -5.31 5.65 -3.96
C TYR A 142 -4.95 6.86 -3.10
N TYR A 143 -4.30 6.62 -1.96
CA TYR A 143 -3.87 7.65 -1.02
C TYR A 143 -3.11 8.85 -1.63
N PRO A 144 -2.12 8.68 -2.53
CA PRO A 144 -1.46 9.84 -3.14
C PRO A 144 -2.46 10.76 -3.80
N TYR A 145 -3.43 10.23 -4.53
CA TYR A 145 -4.41 11.01 -5.27
C TYR A 145 -5.41 11.70 -4.35
N ILE A 146 -5.76 11.06 -3.23
CA ILE A 146 -6.58 11.69 -2.19
C ILE A 146 -5.84 12.92 -1.62
N PHE A 147 -4.55 12.79 -1.28
CA PHE A 147 -3.79 13.88 -0.68
C PHE A 147 -3.41 14.99 -1.66
N SER A 148 -2.96 14.62 -2.86
CA SER A 148 -2.44 15.57 -3.85
C SER A 148 -3.53 16.23 -4.68
N HIS A 149 -4.59 15.48 -5.01
CA HIS A 149 -5.64 15.97 -5.90
C HIS A 149 -6.97 16.21 -5.18
N ARG A 150 -7.21 15.61 -4.00
CA ARG A 150 -8.50 15.65 -3.27
C ARG A 150 -9.65 14.95 -4.01
N SER A 151 -9.35 13.81 -4.65
CA SER A 151 -10.28 13.16 -5.57
C SER A 151 -11.41 12.45 -4.85
N PHE A 152 -12.63 12.92 -5.10
CA PHE A 152 -13.86 12.27 -4.65
C PHE A 152 -13.89 10.79 -5.01
N LEU A 153 -13.54 10.45 -6.25
CA LEU A 153 -13.56 9.06 -6.72
C LEU A 153 -12.59 8.16 -5.93
N PHE A 154 -11.35 8.62 -5.73
CA PHE A 154 -10.36 7.82 -4.99
C PHE A 154 -10.68 7.74 -3.49
N TYR A 155 -11.32 8.78 -2.93
CA TYR A 155 -11.79 8.78 -1.55
C TYR A 155 -12.85 7.68 -1.33
N TYR A 156 -13.93 7.66 -2.11
CA TYR A 156 -14.98 6.66 -1.94
C TYR A 156 -14.50 5.26 -2.27
N ARG A 157 -13.59 5.10 -3.24
CA ARG A 157 -13.01 3.79 -3.52
C ARG A 157 -12.16 3.27 -2.36
N ALA A 158 -11.42 4.15 -1.69
CA ALA A 158 -10.70 3.81 -0.47
C ALA A 158 -11.67 3.44 0.67
N GLN A 159 -12.79 4.16 0.78
CA GLN A 159 -13.86 3.85 1.73
C GLN A 159 -14.48 2.46 1.49
N GLU A 160 -14.84 2.14 0.25
CA GLU A 160 -15.41 0.83 -0.11
C GLU A 160 -14.45 -0.30 0.26
N LEU A 161 -13.14 -0.15 0.02
CA LEU A 161 -12.16 -1.15 0.45
C LEU A 161 -12.06 -1.26 1.96
N ALA A 162 -12.10 -0.14 2.69
CA ALA A 162 -12.12 -0.13 4.14
C ALA A 162 -13.38 -0.83 4.70
N ASP A 163 -14.55 -0.56 4.13
CA ASP A 163 -15.81 -1.20 4.51
C ASP A 163 -15.84 -2.69 4.12
N PHE A 164 -15.26 -3.07 2.98
CA PHE A 164 -15.06 -4.46 2.61
C PHE A 164 -14.22 -5.20 3.64
N ALA A 165 -13.15 -4.58 4.14
CA ALA A 165 -12.32 -5.21 5.15
C ALA A 165 -13.09 -5.47 6.45
N LEU A 166 -13.96 -4.56 6.88
CA LEU A 166 -14.86 -4.83 8.02
C LEU A 166 -15.81 -5.99 7.73
N TYR A 167 -16.37 -6.02 6.52
CA TYR A 167 -17.28 -7.09 6.08
C TYR A 167 -16.60 -8.47 6.00
N ALA A 168 -15.33 -8.51 5.60
CA ALA A 168 -14.55 -9.73 5.47
C ALA A 168 -13.85 -10.16 6.77
N GLN A 169 -13.91 -9.37 7.85
CA GLN A 169 -13.30 -9.70 9.12
C GLN A 169 -14.10 -10.81 9.84
N TYR A 170 -13.40 -11.71 10.53
CA TYR A 170 -14.05 -12.63 11.46
C TYR A 170 -14.65 -11.84 12.63
N ASP A 171 -15.88 -12.16 13.03
CA ASP A 171 -16.52 -11.52 14.19
C ASP A 171 -16.01 -12.08 15.53
N ASP A 172 -16.65 -11.68 16.64
CA ASP A 172 -16.28 -12.03 18.01
C ASP A 172 -16.43 -13.52 18.33
N VAL A 173 -17.27 -14.23 17.58
CA VAL A 173 -17.46 -15.69 17.67
C VAL A 173 -16.69 -16.47 16.60
N GLY A 174 -15.90 -15.78 15.77
CA GLY A 174 -15.11 -16.38 14.70
C GLY A 174 -15.92 -16.71 13.44
N ARG A 175 -17.09 -16.10 13.24
CA ARG A 175 -17.87 -16.25 12.01
C ARG A 175 -17.33 -15.30 10.93
N ASN A 176 -17.32 -15.75 9.67
CA ASN A 176 -16.94 -14.91 8.53
C ASN A 176 -18.07 -14.82 7.51
N ARG A 177 -18.72 -13.66 7.44
CA ARG A 177 -19.86 -13.44 6.53
C ARG A 177 -19.45 -13.52 5.06
N PHE A 178 -18.27 -12.99 4.70
CA PHE A 178 -17.77 -13.04 3.34
C PHE A 178 -17.59 -14.48 2.85
N LEU A 179 -16.99 -15.35 3.66
CA LEU A 179 -16.83 -16.76 3.31
C LEU A 179 -18.17 -17.51 3.27
N GLU A 180 -19.12 -17.21 4.16
CA GLU A 180 -20.47 -17.82 4.10
C GLU A 180 -21.26 -17.47 2.85
N ASP A 181 -21.10 -16.24 2.37
CA ASP A 181 -21.84 -15.72 1.23
C ASP A 181 -21.21 -16.20 -0.11
N PHE A 182 -19.88 -16.40 -0.18
CA PHE A 182 -19.17 -16.64 -1.44
C PHE A 182 -18.32 -17.92 -1.51
N TYR A 183 -17.96 -18.53 -0.38
CA TYR A 183 -17.11 -19.73 -0.29
C TYR A 183 -17.66 -20.74 0.73
N ARG A 184 -18.98 -20.95 0.70
CA ARG A 184 -19.72 -21.69 1.75
C ARG A 184 -19.21 -23.11 1.96
N GLU A 185 -18.97 -23.86 0.89
CA GLU A 185 -18.52 -25.25 0.99
C GLU A 185 -17.14 -25.34 1.64
N GLU A 186 -16.21 -24.47 1.23
CA GLU A 186 -14.89 -24.41 1.86
C GLU A 186 -14.95 -23.90 3.31
N TRP A 187 -15.86 -22.96 3.60
CA TRP A 187 -16.09 -22.45 4.94
C TRP A 187 -16.62 -23.53 5.89
N GLU A 188 -17.64 -24.29 5.48
CA GLU A 188 -18.20 -25.40 6.26
C GLU A 188 -17.11 -26.46 6.54
N ALA A 189 -16.30 -26.80 5.53
CA ALA A 189 -15.18 -27.74 5.70
C ALA A 189 -14.11 -27.24 6.70
N VAL A 190 -13.85 -25.94 6.75
CA VAL A 190 -12.91 -25.33 7.70
C VAL A 190 -13.48 -25.36 9.13
N GLN A 191 -14.77 -25.07 9.30
CA GLN A 191 -15.46 -25.12 10.60
C GLN A 191 -15.46 -26.52 11.22
N GLU A 192 -15.62 -27.57 10.42
CA GLU A 192 -15.63 -28.95 10.90
C GLU A 192 -14.25 -29.43 11.37
N ARG A 193 -13.18 -28.86 10.81
CA ARG A 193 -11.81 -29.33 11.06
C ARG A 193 -11.15 -28.68 12.28
N LYS A 194 -11.57 -27.48 12.71
CA LYS A 194 -10.73 -26.57 13.53
C LYS A 194 -11.52 -25.69 14.52
N ASN A 195 -10.82 -25.18 15.54
CA ASN A 195 -11.38 -24.25 16.52
C ASN A 195 -11.40 -22.81 15.96
N VAL A 196 -12.32 -22.54 15.03
CA VAL A 196 -12.42 -21.28 14.28
C VAL A 196 -12.67 -20.05 15.17
N THR A 197 -13.16 -20.25 16.41
CA THR A 197 -13.29 -19.16 17.39
C THR A 197 -11.98 -18.43 17.68
N LYS A 198 -10.83 -19.10 17.49
CA LYS A 198 -9.49 -18.50 17.61
C LYS A 198 -9.18 -17.46 16.53
N TRP A 199 -9.90 -17.48 15.42
CA TRP A 199 -9.71 -16.55 14.31
C TRP A 199 -10.50 -15.25 14.48
N ARG A 200 -11.20 -15.07 15.62
CA ARG A 200 -11.94 -13.85 15.94
C ARG A 200 -11.13 -12.59 15.65
N TYR A 201 -11.74 -11.65 14.94
CA TYR A 201 -11.13 -10.40 14.48
C TYR A 201 -9.95 -10.53 13.51
N GLY A 202 -9.63 -11.74 13.05
CA GLY A 202 -8.70 -11.98 11.95
C GLY A 202 -9.30 -11.58 10.60
N TRP A 203 -8.49 -11.62 9.54
CA TRP A 203 -8.97 -11.64 8.16
C TRP A 203 -8.62 -12.96 7.49
N PRO A 204 -9.47 -13.46 6.58
CA PRO A 204 -9.16 -14.68 5.85
C PRO A 204 -8.03 -14.41 4.86
N ASP A 205 -6.97 -15.20 4.92
CA ASP A 205 -5.96 -15.24 3.86
C ASP A 205 -6.11 -16.50 3.01
N TRP A 206 -5.91 -16.35 1.71
CA TRP A 206 -5.96 -17.44 0.74
C TRP A 206 -4.61 -18.15 0.70
N MET A 207 -4.21 -18.71 1.85
CA MET A 207 -3.03 -19.56 1.96
C MET A 207 -3.38 -21.01 1.58
N MET A 208 -2.43 -21.72 0.98
CA MET A 208 -2.66 -23.07 0.48
C MET A 208 -2.49 -24.11 1.60
N GLU A 209 -3.49 -24.98 1.79
CA GLU A 209 -3.39 -26.13 2.71
C GLU A 209 -2.25 -27.10 2.36
N THR A 210 -1.85 -27.12 1.10
CA THR A 210 -0.80 -28.01 0.57
C THR A 210 0.61 -27.43 0.67
N TRP A 211 0.75 -26.17 1.07
CA TRP A 211 2.05 -25.54 1.24
C TRP A 211 2.51 -25.73 2.69
N THR A 212 3.50 -26.60 2.88
CA THR A 212 4.28 -26.67 4.12
C THR A 212 5.45 -25.71 4.02
N ASP A 213 5.57 -24.82 5.00
CA ASP A 213 6.63 -23.83 5.03
C ASP A 213 7.98 -24.43 5.45
N ALA A 214 9.00 -23.58 5.62
CA ALA A 214 10.35 -24.04 5.98
C ALA A 214 10.46 -24.58 7.42
N TYR A 215 9.47 -24.33 8.25
CA TYR A 215 9.41 -24.68 9.68
C TYR A 215 8.46 -25.87 9.94
N GLY A 216 7.79 -26.37 8.89
CA GLY A 216 6.94 -27.55 8.94
C GLY A 216 5.46 -27.25 9.14
N TYR A 217 5.05 -25.98 9.06
CA TYR A 217 3.65 -25.58 9.19
C TYR A 217 2.93 -25.63 7.84
N SER A 218 1.78 -26.31 7.82
CA SER A 218 0.85 -26.26 6.70
C SER A 218 -0.28 -25.31 7.04
N TRP A 219 -0.27 -24.16 6.39
CA TRP A 219 -1.26 -23.11 6.60
C TRP A 219 -2.66 -23.62 6.32
N ILE A 220 -3.60 -23.22 7.15
CA ILE A 220 -5.00 -23.58 7.00
C ILE A 220 -5.62 -22.58 6.03
N ARG A 221 -6.40 -23.05 5.04
CA ARG A 221 -7.09 -22.12 4.14
C ARG A 221 -8.02 -21.22 4.94
N PHE A 222 -7.93 -19.91 4.68
CA PHE A 222 -8.63 -18.83 5.39
C PHE A 222 -8.17 -18.53 6.82
N GLU A 223 -7.13 -19.18 7.32
CA GLU A 223 -6.56 -18.80 8.60
C GLU A 223 -5.91 -17.43 8.54
N PRO A 224 -6.14 -16.57 9.54
CA PRO A 224 -5.45 -15.31 9.65
C PRO A 224 -3.96 -15.50 9.95
N ASP A 225 -3.12 -14.89 9.12
CA ASP A 225 -1.73 -14.57 9.39
C ASP A 225 -1.62 -13.33 10.31
N HIS A 226 -0.61 -13.20 11.17
CA HIS A 226 -0.44 -11.99 12.00
C HIS A 226 0.46 -10.91 11.37
N HIS A 227 1.32 -11.24 10.41
CA HIS A 227 2.38 -10.33 9.96
C HIS A 227 2.00 -9.58 8.69
N VAL A 228 1.56 -10.25 7.63
CA VAL A 228 1.11 -9.55 6.41
C VAL A 228 -0.18 -8.77 6.69
N LEU A 229 -1.09 -9.36 7.47
CA LEU A 229 -2.32 -8.69 7.89
C LEU A 229 -2.08 -7.50 8.83
N ALA A 230 -1.08 -7.55 9.72
CA ALA A 230 -0.64 -6.37 10.49
C ALA A 230 0.03 -5.31 9.61
N GLY A 231 0.84 -5.75 8.65
CA GLY A 231 1.60 -4.86 7.77
C GLY A 231 0.76 -4.11 6.74
N SER A 232 -0.40 -4.65 6.37
CA SER A 232 -1.24 -4.11 5.30
C SER A 232 -2.65 -3.76 5.80
N PRO A 233 -3.60 -4.70 6.02
CA PRO A 233 -4.93 -4.41 6.55
C PRO A 233 -4.97 -3.45 7.75
N VAL A 234 -4.28 -3.81 8.84
CA VAL A 234 -4.25 -2.99 10.07
C VAL A 234 -3.73 -1.59 9.76
N PHE A 235 -2.57 -1.49 9.11
CA PHE A 235 -1.96 -0.21 8.81
C PHE A 235 -2.87 0.68 7.95
N TRP A 236 -3.49 0.15 6.89
CA TRP A 236 -4.36 0.93 6.00
C TRP A 236 -5.68 1.33 6.65
N LEU A 237 -6.23 0.52 7.56
CA LEU A 237 -7.39 0.90 8.36
C LEU A 237 -7.05 2.01 9.36
N VAL A 238 -5.87 1.95 10.01
CA VAL A 238 -5.38 3.03 10.89
C VAL A 238 -5.18 4.30 10.08
N LYS A 239 -4.60 4.22 8.88
CA LYS A 239 -4.44 5.37 7.98
C LYS A 239 -5.79 5.95 7.53
N TRP A 240 -6.79 5.09 7.35
CA TRP A 240 -8.12 5.55 6.98
C TRP A 240 -8.80 6.24 8.16
N TYR A 241 -8.69 5.69 9.37
CA TYR A 241 -9.09 6.36 10.60
C TYR A 241 -8.38 7.71 10.79
N GLU A 242 -7.08 7.81 10.53
CA GLU A 242 -6.35 9.08 10.62
C GLU A 242 -6.93 10.12 9.66
N LEU A 243 -7.35 9.70 8.48
CA LEU A 243 -7.96 10.58 7.49
C LEU A 243 -9.42 10.94 7.86
N THR A 244 -10.24 9.97 8.27
CA THR A 244 -11.70 10.16 8.41
C THR A 244 -12.17 10.42 9.84
N GLY A 245 -11.45 9.92 10.84
CA GLY A 245 -11.85 9.93 12.25
C GLY A 245 -12.89 8.86 12.60
N GLU A 246 -13.17 7.92 11.71
CA GLU A 246 -14.18 6.88 11.95
C GLU A 246 -13.61 5.73 12.79
N GLU A 247 -13.98 5.70 14.08
CA GLU A 247 -13.49 4.73 15.07
C GLU A 247 -13.66 3.25 14.67
N LYS A 248 -14.71 2.91 13.91
CA LYS A 248 -14.98 1.53 13.49
C LYS A 248 -13.78 0.87 12.79
N TYR A 249 -12.98 1.65 12.04
CA TYR A 249 -11.80 1.14 11.35
C TYR A 249 -10.62 0.95 12.30
N LEU A 250 -10.45 1.87 13.26
CA LEU A 250 -9.43 1.74 14.29
C LEU A 250 -9.73 0.56 15.23
N ASP A 251 -11.00 0.37 15.60
CA ASP A 251 -11.45 -0.76 16.43
C ASP A 251 -11.15 -2.09 15.74
N ALA A 252 -11.46 -2.23 14.45
CA ALA A 252 -11.16 -3.43 13.68
C ALA A 252 -9.65 -3.74 13.62
N ALA A 253 -8.83 -2.71 13.39
CA ALA A 253 -7.37 -2.82 13.38
C ALA A 253 -6.79 -3.21 14.76
N TYR A 254 -7.29 -2.58 15.84
CA TYR A 254 -6.87 -2.87 17.20
C TYR A 254 -7.29 -4.28 17.63
N ASN A 255 -8.54 -4.68 17.38
CA ASN A 255 -9.04 -5.99 17.74
C ASN A 255 -8.26 -7.10 17.02
N PHE A 256 -7.93 -6.92 15.74
CA PHE A 256 -7.04 -7.85 15.05
C PHE A 256 -5.73 -8.07 15.84
N LEU A 257 -5.03 -6.99 16.21
CA LEU A 257 -3.75 -7.09 16.92
C LEU A 257 -3.93 -7.73 18.30
N TYR A 258 -4.95 -7.30 19.04
CA TYR A 258 -5.24 -7.79 20.38
C TYR A 258 -5.47 -9.30 20.40
N TYR A 259 -6.18 -9.84 19.40
CA TYR A 259 -6.60 -11.24 19.36
C TYR A 259 -5.69 -12.15 18.54
N GLN A 260 -5.05 -11.65 17.47
CA GLN A 260 -4.28 -12.48 16.56
C GLN A 260 -2.79 -12.55 16.90
N VAL A 261 -2.16 -11.48 17.41
CA VAL A 261 -0.74 -11.52 17.81
C VAL A 261 -0.46 -12.56 18.91
N PRO A 262 -1.29 -12.70 19.97
CA PRO A 262 -1.07 -13.71 21.01
C PRO A 262 -1.01 -15.17 20.54
N ARG A 263 -1.53 -15.45 19.33
CA ARG A 263 -1.50 -16.78 18.72
C ARG A 263 -0.08 -17.20 18.28
N PHE A 264 0.87 -16.29 18.20
CA PHE A 264 2.21 -16.55 17.63
C PHE A 264 3.30 -16.67 18.70
N GLY A 265 2.90 -16.90 19.95
CA GLY A 265 3.80 -17.09 21.08
C GLY A 265 4.30 -15.77 21.68
N PHE A 266 4.85 -15.87 22.89
CA PHE A 266 5.46 -14.75 23.61
C PHE A 266 6.93 -15.06 23.91
N HIS A 267 7.82 -14.24 23.36
CA HIS A 267 9.26 -14.41 23.54
C HIS A 267 9.91 -13.11 23.99
N LYS A 268 10.78 -13.22 25.00
CA LYS A 268 11.46 -12.10 25.65
C LYS A 268 12.91 -12.48 25.91
N GLY A 269 13.81 -11.55 25.67
CA GLY A 269 15.20 -11.63 26.13
C GLY A 269 15.74 -10.27 26.57
N LEU A 270 16.99 -10.24 27.01
CA LEU A 270 17.71 -9.00 27.32
C LEU A 270 18.89 -8.82 26.38
N TRP A 271 19.00 -7.65 25.76
CA TRP A 271 20.15 -7.25 24.96
C TRP A 271 20.66 -5.89 25.43
N LYS A 272 21.94 -5.85 25.84
CA LYS A 272 22.56 -4.66 26.44
C LYS A 272 21.74 -4.05 27.60
N GLY A 273 21.11 -4.92 28.40
CA GLY A 273 20.27 -4.52 29.53
C GLY A 273 18.87 -4.03 29.17
N ILE A 274 18.49 -4.00 27.88
CA ILE A 274 17.18 -3.58 27.41
C ILE A 274 16.37 -4.81 26.95
N PRO A 275 15.10 -4.96 27.37
CA PRO A 275 14.23 -6.02 26.88
C PRO A 275 14.03 -5.96 25.36
N TYR A 276 14.17 -7.10 24.69
CA TYR A 276 13.69 -7.31 23.32
C TYR A 276 12.60 -8.37 23.34
N TYR A 277 11.73 -8.32 22.33
CA TYR A 277 10.67 -9.30 22.10
C TYR A 277 10.76 -9.83 20.67
N TRP A 278 10.21 -11.01 20.44
CA TRP A 278 9.97 -11.51 19.10
C TRP A 278 8.71 -12.39 19.08
N THR A 279 8.14 -12.55 17.89
CA THR A 279 6.98 -13.40 17.61
C THR A 279 7.35 -14.42 16.54
N GLY A 280 6.75 -15.61 16.60
CA GLY A 280 6.99 -16.69 15.64
C GLY A 280 6.46 -16.36 14.23
N TYR A 281 6.99 -17.03 13.21
CA TYR A 281 6.45 -17.02 11.85
C TYR A 281 5.08 -17.70 11.80
N ASP A 282 4.95 -18.80 12.53
CA ASP A 282 3.76 -19.64 12.59
C ASP A 282 3.04 -19.55 13.94
N PRO A 283 1.72 -19.83 13.97
CA PRO A 283 0.98 -19.87 15.22
C PRO A 283 1.49 -20.99 16.15
N GLY A 284 1.31 -20.79 17.45
CA GLY A 284 1.67 -21.71 18.52
C GLY A 284 0.85 -23.00 18.54
N TYR A 285 1.07 -23.84 19.55
CA TYR A 285 0.18 -24.96 19.83
C TYR A 285 -1.19 -24.45 20.33
N PRO A 286 -2.32 -25.08 19.97
CA PRO A 286 -2.51 -26.26 19.13
C PRO A 286 -2.48 -26.06 17.61
N SER A 287 -2.42 -24.83 17.07
CA SER A 287 -2.34 -24.63 15.62
C SER A 287 -1.17 -25.39 14.98
N PHE A 288 -0.02 -25.51 15.67
CA PHE A 288 1.08 -26.40 15.31
C PHE A 288 1.17 -27.59 16.30
N PRO A 289 0.44 -28.71 16.08
CA PRO A 289 0.39 -29.84 17.02
C PRO A 289 1.74 -30.53 17.22
N ASN A 290 2.64 -30.44 16.24
CA ASN A 290 4.00 -31.00 16.31
C ASN A 290 5.01 -30.07 17.02
N ARG A 291 4.60 -28.89 17.57
CA ARG A 291 5.52 -27.83 18.06
C ARG A 291 5.96 -28.08 19.48
N ARG A 292 5.22 -28.90 20.25
CA ARG A 292 5.60 -29.28 21.62
C ARG A 292 6.97 -29.93 21.70
N GLU A 293 7.45 -30.51 20.60
CA GLU A 293 8.75 -31.18 20.52
C GLU A 293 9.83 -30.29 19.87
N LEU A 294 9.46 -29.09 19.41
CA LEU A 294 10.34 -28.17 18.70
C LEU A 294 10.81 -27.03 19.61
N PRO A 295 12.12 -26.70 19.65
CA PRO A 295 12.61 -25.52 20.35
C PRO A 295 11.87 -24.23 19.98
N PRO A 296 11.64 -23.30 20.94
CA PRO A 296 10.95 -22.02 20.69
C PRO A 296 11.55 -21.24 19.51
N ALA A 297 12.88 -21.29 19.42
CA ALA A 297 13.74 -20.73 18.40
C ALA A 297 13.30 -20.96 16.94
N GLN A 298 12.51 -21.98 16.63
CA GLN A 298 12.47 -22.56 15.29
C GLN A 298 11.95 -21.69 14.13
N ASP A 299 11.27 -20.59 14.40
CA ASP A 299 10.53 -19.85 13.36
C ASP A 299 10.63 -18.32 13.49
N VAL A 300 11.69 -17.78 14.10
CA VAL A 300 11.86 -16.32 14.17
C VAL A 300 12.36 -15.73 12.85
N THR A 301 11.65 -14.72 12.34
CA THR A 301 11.94 -14.06 11.05
C THR A 301 11.97 -12.54 11.18
N ASN A 302 13.01 -11.88 10.65
CA ASN A 302 13.21 -10.43 10.83
C ASN A 302 12.10 -9.57 10.18
N ASN A 303 11.69 -9.82 8.93
CA ASN A 303 10.64 -9.00 8.30
C ASN A 303 9.29 -9.08 9.03
N ILE A 304 9.00 -10.21 9.70
CA ILE A 304 7.81 -10.36 10.53
C ILE A 304 7.84 -9.38 11.70
N GLN A 305 8.97 -9.30 12.40
CA GLN A 305 9.08 -8.39 13.55
C GLN A 305 8.83 -6.94 13.15
N ALA A 306 9.31 -6.53 11.96
CA ALA A 306 9.08 -5.19 11.42
C ALA A 306 7.59 -4.93 11.07
N LEU A 307 6.95 -5.87 10.36
CA LEU A 307 5.54 -5.78 9.97
C LEU A 307 4.62 -5.66 11.18
N VAL A 308 4.84 -6.53 12.16
CA VAL A 308 4.05 -6.59 13.40
C VAL A 308 4.30 -5.35 14.25
N ALA A 309 5.55 -4.89 14.36
CA ALA A 309 5.87 -3.63 15.06
C ALA A 309 5.15 -2.42 14.44
N LYS A 310 5.09 -2.33 13.10
CA LYS A 310 4.33 -1.27 12.40
C LYS A 310 2.84 -1.31 12.75
N GLY A 311 2.22 -2.50 12.66
CA GLY A 311 0.81 -2.68 13.02
C GLY A 311 0.54 -2.25 14.46
N LEU A 312 1.29 -2.84 15.41
CA LEU A 312 1.17 -2.56 16.85
C LEU A 312 1.35 -1.07 17.16
N ALA A 313 2.44 -0.45 16.73
CA ALA A 313 2.72 0.94 17.05
C ALA A 313 1.65 1.89 16.48
N SER A 314 1.16 1.62 15.26
CA SER A 314 0.17 2.46 14.60
C SER A 314 -1.20 2.45 15.29
N ALA A 315 -1.75 1.27 15.61
CA ALA A 315 -3.05 1.16 16.27
C ALA A 315 -2.97 1.55 17.75
N ALA A 316 -1.93 1.11 18.46
CA ALA A 316 -1.74 1.40 19.87
C ALA A 316 -1.58 2.91 20.13
N TYR A 317 -1.06 3.66 19.15
CA TYR A 317 -0.89 5.10 19.30
C TYR A 317 -2.23 5.80 19.54
N HIS A 318 -3.22 5.46 18.71
CA HIS A 318 -4.53 6.07 18.80
C HIS A 318 -5.38 5.48 19.92
N LYS A 319 -5.22 4.19 20.23
CA LYS A 319 -5.90 3.53 21.37
C LYS A 319 -5.24 3.79 22.73
N ARG A 320 -4.07 4.44 22.73
CA ARG A 320 -3.26 4.73 23.92
C ARG A 320 -2.88 3.48 24.73
N ASP A 321 -2.53 2.40 24.04
CA ASP A 321 -2.19 1.12 24.66
C ASP A 321 -0.67 1.02 24.91
N GLY A 322 -0.26 1.20 26.17
CA GLY A 322 1.14 1.17 26.57
C GLY A 322 1.80 -0.21 26.40
N ARG A 323 1.05 -1.30 26.55
CA ARG A 323 1.59 -2.67 26.42
C ARG A 323 1.89 -3.01 24.97
N MET A 324 0.99 -2.68 24.06
CA MET A 324 1.23 -2.87 22.63
C MET A 324 2.40 -2.02 22.13
N MET A 325 2.54 -0.79 22.66
CA MET A 325 3.70 0.06 22.38
C MET A 325 5.01 -0.55 22.85
N GLU A 326 5.03 -1.13 24.05
CA GLU A 326 6.21 -1.80 24.57
C GLU A 326 6.60 -3.01 23.72
N LEU A 327 5.62 -3.82 23.30
CA LEU A 327 5.88 -4.94 22.39
C LEU A 327 6.49 -4.44 21.08
N ALA A 328 5.88 -3.42 20.45
CA ALA A 328 6.42 -2.82 19.23
C ALA A 328 7.87 -2.33 19.41
N ARG A 329 8.16 -1.65 20.52
CA ARG A 329 9.53 -1.18 20.85
C ARG A 329 10.52 -2.34 20.93
N GLY A 330 10.18 -3.41 21.65
CA GLY A 330 11.10 -4.55 21.80
C GLY A 330 11.23 -5.42 20.54
N LEU A 331 10.22 -5.45 19.66
CA LEU A 331 10.33 -6.06 18.32
C LEU A 331 11.34 -5.30 17.44
N LEU A 332 11.33 -3.97 17.47
CA LEU A 332 12.36 -3.18 16.78
C LEU A 332 13.75 -3.37 17.42
N TRP A 333 13.81 -3.50 18.74
CA TRP A 333 15.08 -3.77 19.42
C TRP A 333 15.68 -5.13 19.07
N TYR A 334 14.83 -6.15 18.84
CA TYR A 334 15.26 -7.42 18.28
C TYR A 334 15.91 -7.25 16.90
N LEU A 335 15.37 -6.40 16.02
CA LEU A 335 15.96 -6.13 14.71
C LEU A 335 17.33 -5.45 14.82
N CYS A 336 17.49 -4.50 15.73
CA CYS A 336 18.78 -3.88 16.02
C CYS A 336 19.81 -4.94 16.46
N ARG A 337 19.42 -5.81 17.41
CA ARG A 337 20.24 -6.93 17.87
C ARG A 337 20.63 -7.86 16.72
N SER A 338 19.66 -8.28 15.91
CA SER A 338 19.92 -9.17 14.77
C SER A 338 20.91 -8.55 13.80
N PHE A 339 20.75 -7.28 13.44
CA PHE A 339 21.68 -6.62 12.54
C PHE A 339 23.09 -6.52 13.14
N GLU A 340 23.21 -6.23 14.44
CA GLU A 340 24.51 -6.14 15.10
C GLU A 340 25.25 -7.49 15.15
N ILE A 341 24.52 -8.58 15.37
CA ILE A 341 25.09 -9.94 15.41
C ILE A 341 25.46 -10.42 14.00
N ASP A 342 24.56 -10.24 13.04
CA ASP A 342 24.62 -10.88 11.73
C ASP A 342 25.20 -9.98 10.63
N GLY A 343 25.29 -8.68 10.86
CA GLY A 343 25.63 -7.67 9.85
C GLY A 343 24.57 -7.45 8.77
N ARG A 344 23.45 -8.19 8.83
CA ARG A 344 22.31 -8.14 7.91
C ARG A 344 21.08 -8.79 8.54
N TRP A 345 19.89 -8.37 8.12
CA TRP A 345 18.63 -9.06 8.39
C TRP A 345 18.41 -10.25 7.47
N TYR A 346 18.21 -11.41 8.09
CA TYR A 346 17.92 -12.67 7.45
C TYR A 346 16.50 -13.14 7.73
N TYR A 347 15.97 -13.99 6.85
CA TYR A 347 14.68 -14.66 7.04
C TYR A 347 14.73 -15.56 8.28
N ASP A 348 15.88 -16.16 8.56
CA ASP A 348 16.15 -16.91 9.78
C ASP A 348 16.94 -16.02 10.73
N GLY A 349 16.28 -15.44 11.74
CA GLY A 349 16.91 -14.54 12.71
C GLY A 349 17.95 -15.24 13.61
N PRO A 350 18.71 -14.52 14.44
CA PRO A 350 19.78 -15.10 15.26
C PRO A 350 19.31 -16.20 16.21
N ASP A 351 18.07 -16.10 16.69
CA ASP A 351 17.48 -17.10 17.57
C ASP A 351 16.83 -18.24 16.76
N ASN A 352 16.96 -18.26 15.42
CA ASN A 352 16.49 -19.34 14.55
C ASN A 352 17.56 -20.45 14.39
N PRO A 353 17.25 -21.74 14.58
CA PRO A 353 18.20 -22.84 14.36
C PRO A 353 18.63 -22.97 12.90
N LEU A 354 17.85 -22.45 11.95
CA LEU A 354 18.20 -22.35 10.54
C LEU A 354 18.98 -21.07 10.20
N ALA A 355 19.42 -20.28 11.18
CA ALA A 355 20.16 -19.03 10.98
C ALA A 355 21.42 -19.19 10.11
N GLU A 356 22.02 -20.39 10.07
CA GLU A 356 23.15 -20.71 9.20
C GLU A 356 22.83 -20.60 7.70
N ARG A 357 21.55 -20.74 7.31
CA ARG A 357 21.10 -20.66 5.91
C ARG A 357 21.35 -19.27 5.31
N LYS A 358 21.33 -18.22 6.15
CA LYS A 358 21.59 -16.81 5.80
C LYS A 358 20.81 -16.36 4.54
N VAL A 359 19.55 -16.77 4.42
CA VAL A 359 18.65 -16.28 3.36
C VAL A 359 18.24 -14.85 3.69
N SER A 360 18.55 -13.92 2.78
CA SER A 360 18.27 -12.50 3.01
C SER A 360 16.76 -12.28 3.22
N SER A 361 16.41 -11.51 4.24
CA SER A 361 15.01 -11.18 4.53
C SER A 361 14.44 -10.23 3.47
N HIS A 362 13.14 -9.96 3.53
CA HIS A 362 12.52 -8.86 2.77
C HIS A 362 13.01 -7.50 3.32
N GLU A 363 14.24 -7.08 3.00
CA GLU A 363 14.89 -5.96 3.72
C GLU A 363 14.18 -4.62 3.48
N LEU A 364 13.47 -4.52 2.36
CA LEU A 364 12.57 -3.42 2.06
C LEU A 364 11.54 -3.21 3.19
N VAL A 365 10.88 -4.31 3.56
CA VAL A 365 9.87 -4.38 4.61
C VAL A 365 10.51 -4.10 5.97
N CYS A 366 11.67 -4.71 6.26
CA CYS A 366 12.37 -4.44 7.52
C CYS A 366 12.69 -2.95 7.69
N VAL A 367 13.19 -2.31 6.63
CA VAL A 367 13.52 -0.88 6.64
C VAL A 367 12.25 -0.02 6.79
N SER A 368 11.26 -0.17 5.89
CA SER A 368 10.09 0.73 5.85
C SER A 368 9.23 0.64 7.11
N ASP A 369 9.05 -0.58 7.60
CA ASP A 369 8.09 -0.83 8.66
C ASP A 369 8.71 -0.51 10.02
N SER A 370 10.02 -0.73 10.19
CA SER A 370 10.74 -0.27 11.38
C SER A 370 10.72 1.25 11.52
N MET A 371 10.94 1.95 10.41
CA MET A 371 10.92 3.42 10.41
C MET A 371 9.52 3.95 10.69
N THR A 372 8.48 3.32 10.14
CA THR A 372 7.09 3.67 10.45
C THR A 372 6.77 3.45 11.93
N ALA A 373 7.12 2.29 12.49
CA ALA A 373 6.90 2.00 13.91
C ALA A 373 7.64 2.98 14.83
N LEU A 374 8.91 3.31 14.52
CA LEU A 374 9.72 4.27 15.26
C LEU A 374 9.03 5.64 15.39
N LEU A 375 8.36 6.11 14.34
CA LEU A 375 7.64 7.40 14.36
C LEU A 375 6.50 7.41 15.37
N TYR A 376 5.69 6.35 15.38
CA TYR A 376 4.55 6.22 16.31
C TYR A 376 5.03 6.13 17.76
N LEU A 377 6.09 5.34 18.01
CA LEU A 377 6.70 5.22 19.34
C LEU A 377 7.23 6.57 19.82
N TYR A 378 7.92 7.32 18.96
CA TYR A 378 8.42 8.65 19.29
C TYR A 378 7.29 9.63 19.62
N LYS A 379 6.21 9.67 18.80
CA LYS A 379 5.06 10.55 19.05
C LYS A 379 4.30 10.19 20.33
N ALA A 380 4.29 8.91 20.70
CA ALA A 380 3.74 8.47 21.97
C ALA A 380 4.52 9.02 23.19
N GLY A 381 5.70 9.60 22.97
CA GLY A 381 6.59 10.07 24.04
C GLY A 381 7.46 8.96 24.62
N MET A 382 7.63 7.86 23.88
CA MET A 382 8.50 6.76 24.29
C MET A 382 9.97 7.13 24.09
N ASP A 383 10.85 6.70 24.99
CA ASP A 383 12.30 6.82 24.78
C ASP A 383 12.74 5.84 23.69
N VAL A 384 13.11 6.38 22.53
CA VAL A 384 13.52 5.63 21.35
C VAL A 384 14.99 5.86 20.99
N ASN A 385 15.79 6.50 21.85
CA ASN A 385 17.18 6.84 21.50
C ASN A 385 18.01 5.60 21.17
N HIS A 386 17.88 4.53 21.96
CA HIS A 386 18.53 3.25 21.70
C HIS A 386 18.09 2.61 20.37
N LEU A 387 16.82 2.80 19.98
CA LEU A 387 16.33 2.33 18.67
C LEU A 387 16.91 3.16 17.53
N ILE A 388 17.01 4.48 17.69
CA ILE A 388 17.64 5.36 16.69
C ILE A 388 19.09 4.95 16.48
N GLU A 389 19.86 4.82 17.57
CA GLU A 389 21.27 4.41 17.53
C GLU A 389 21.45 3.00 16.94
N GLY A 390 20.56 2.06 17.30
CA GLY A 390 20.63 0.68 16.81
C GLY A 390 20.19 0.48 15.37
N LEU A 391 19.17 1.22 14.91
CA LEU A 391 18.67 1.13 13.54
C LEU A 391 19.55 1.90 12.55
N GLU A 392 20.18 3.00 12.96
CA GLU A 392 20.93 3.87 12.05
C GLU A 392 21.99 3.14 11.20
N PRO A 393 22.84 2.25 11.75
CA PRO A 393 23.78 1.47 10.95
C PRO A 393 23.09 0.58 9.92
N ALA A 394 21.99 -0.07 10.29
CA ALA A 394 21.24 -0.95 9.39
C ALA A 394 20.59 -0.15 8.25
N ILE A 395 19.87 0.92 8.58
CA ILE A 395 19.23 1.79 7.60
C ILE A 395 20.26 2.35 6.64
N LYS A 396 21.38 2.90 7.13
CA LYS A 396 22.47 3.39 6.28
C LYS A 396 23.08 2.28 5.43
N PHE A 397 23.32 1.10 5.99
CA PHE A 397 23.85 -0.05 5.25
C PHE A 397 22.98 -0.37 4.04
N TYR A 398 21.67 -0.51 4.25
CA TYR A 398 20.76 -0.86 3.16
C TYR A 398 20.57 0.30 2.18
N THR A 399 20.49 1.56 2.63
CA THR A 399 20.41 2.71 1.73
C THR A 399 21.66 2.87 0.84
N LEU A 400 22.86 2.53 1.35
CA LEU A 400 24.13 2.72 0.61
C LEU A 400 24.52 1.56 -0.33
N HIS A 401 24.06 0.32 -0.10
CA HIS A 401 24.61 -0.89 -0.76
C HIS A 401 23.71 -1.54 -1.83
N ARG A 402 22.60 -0.93 -2.26
CA ARG A 402 21.66 -1.55 -3.22
C ARG A 402 21.93 -1.26 -4.70
N VAL A 403 23.03 -1.80 -5.21
CA VAL A 403 23.01 -2.52 -6.50
C VAL A 403 23.65 -3.89 -6.29
N PRO A 404 22.90 -5.00 -6.33
CA PRO A 404 23.51 -6.31 -6.49
C PRO A 404 24.11 -6.36 -7.91
N THR A 405 25.38 -5.98 -8.05
CA THR A 405 26.36 -6.40 -9.09
C THR A 405 27.68 -5.61 -9.11
N LYS A 406 27.92 -4.58 -8.28
CA LYS A 406 29.23 -3.91 -8.26
C LYS A 406 29.88 -3.84 -6.86
N PRO A 407 31.07 -4.45 -6.67
CA PRO A 407 31.75 -4.57 -5.38
C PRO A 407 32.59 -3.34 -5.01
N LYS A 408 32.12 -2.12 -5.29
CA LYS A 408 32.77 -0.91 -4.76
C LYS A 408 31.72 0.13 -4.34
N PRO A 409 31.79 0.67 -3.12
CA PRO A 409 31.06 1.88 -2.77
C PRO A 409 31.57 3.02 -3.65
N GLU A 410 30.75 3.48 -4.58
CA GLU A 410 30.99 4.76 -5.25
C GLU A 410 30.62 5.88 -4.26
N PRO A 411 31.36 7.01 -4.25
CA PRO A 411 31.00 8.16 -3.42
C PRO A 411 29.56 8.59 -3.73
N ALA A 412 28.82 9.01 -2.70
CA ALA A 412 27.46 9.54 -2.79
C ALA A 412 27.34 10.44 -4.03
N SER A 413 26.55 9.99 -5.02
CA SER A 413 26.32 10.77 -6.23
C SER A 413 25.60 12.07 -5.85
N PRO A 414 25.80 13.18 -6.57
CA PRO A 414 24.96 14.37 -6.48
C PRO A 414 23.44 14.08 -6.57
N ASN A 415 23.06 12.89 -7.03
CA ASN A 415 21.71 12.31 -6.94
C ASN A 415 21.10 12.30 -5.52
N ASP A 416 21.92 12.30 -4.47
CA ASP A 416 21.48 12.16 -3.08
C ASP A 416 21.06 13.50 -2.44
N LEU A 417 21.23 14.63 -3.15
CA LEU A 417 21.19 15.98 -2.58
C LEU A 417 19.81 16.64 -2.64
N ILE A 418 18.95 16.20 -3.56
CA ILE A 418 17.57 16.68 -3.73
C ILE A 418 16.69 15.50 -4.11
N THR A 419 15.47 15.45 -3.59
CA THR A 419 14.38 14.64 -4.17
C THR A 419 13.27 15.58 -4.60
N ALA A 420 12.73 15.37 -5.80
CA ALA A 420 11.68 16.21 -6.36
C ALA A 420 10.62 15.38 -7.10
N TYR A 421 9.37 15.85 -7.04
CA TYR A 421 8.20 15.24 -7.65
C TYR A 421 7.34 16.32 -8.32
N LYS A 422 7.14 16.24 -9.64
CA LYS A 422 6.19 17.10 -10.33
C LYS A 422 4.81 16.46 -10.32
N LEU A 423 3.83 17.27 -9.95
CA LEU A 423 2.43 16.97 -9.94
C LEU A 423 1.72 17.92 -10.90
N MET A 424 0.58 17.48 -11.39
CA MET A 424 -0.40 18.32 -12.06
C MET A 424 -1.53 18.58 -11.07
N SER A 425 -2.19 19.74 -11.15
CA SER A 425 -3.39 20.02 -10.35
C SER A 425 -4.59 19.14 -10.75
N THR A 426 -4.48 18.38 -11.83
CA THR A 426 -5.48 17.43 -12.32
C THR A 426 -4.78 16.19 -12.87
N SER A 427 -5.36 15.02 -12.63
CA SER A 427 -4.93 13.75 -13.25
C SER A 427 -5.49 13.56 -14.66
N LYS A 428 -6.40 14.44 -15.09
CA LYS A 428 -7.10 14.40 -16.39
C LYS A 428 -7.18 15.81 -16.97
N PRO A 429 -6.15 16.27 -17.68
CA PRO A 429 -6.16 17.60 -18.27
C PRO A 429 -7.18 17.71 -19.42
N GLU A 430 -8.04 18.72 -19.36
CA GLU A 430 -9.05 19.02 -20.39
C GLU A 430 -8.58 20.18 -21.28
N VAL A 431 -8.80 20.06 -22.59
CA VAL A 431 -8.45 21.12 -23.55
C VAL A 431 -9.10 22.45 -23.15
N GLY A 432 -8.30 23.51 -23.07
CA GLY A 432 -8.79 24.86 -22.74
C GLY A 432 -9.09 25.11 -21.25
N ARG A 433 -9.01 24.09 -20.38
CA ARG A 433 -9.17 24.25 -18.93
C ARG A 433 -7.86 24.55 -18.24
N GLU A 434 -7.92 25.40 -17.23
CA GLU A 434 -6.73 25.77 -16.46
C GLU A 434 -6.20 24.58 -15.66
N LEU A 435 -4.89 24.39 -15.72
CA LEU A 435 -4.13 23.49 -14.88
C LEU A 435 -2.89 24.21 -14.34
N TYR A 436 -2.37 23.67 -13.24
CA TYR A 436 -1.15 24.10 -12.60
C TYR A 436 -0.20 22.92 -12.50
N PHE A 437 1.09 23.19 -12.58
CA PHE A 437 2.12 22.23 -12.26
C PHE A 437 2.72 22.57 -10.91
N SER A 438 2.98 21.55 -10.10
CA SER A 438 3.55 21.70 -8.77
C SER A 438 4.70 20.74 -8.61
N THR A 439 5.91 21.25 -8.38
CA THR A 439 7.08 20.44 -8.06
C THR A 439 7.36 20.52 -6.58
N LEU A 440 7.10 19.42 -5.88
CA LEU A 440 7.57 19.26 -4.51
C LEU A 440 9.05 18.92 -4.57
N PHE A 441 9.87 19.54 -3.74
CA PHE A 441 11.26 19.20 -3.64
C PHE A 441 11.78 19.41 -2.22
N GLN A 442 12.86 18.73 -1.91
CA GLN A 442 13.52 18.86 -0.63
C GLN A 442 15.01 19.06 -0.81
N VAL A 443 15.59 19.95 0.00
CA VAL A 443 17.03 20.18 0.03
C VAL A 443 17.65 19.34 1.14
N ARG A 444 18.58 18.45 0.79
CA ARG A 444 19.20 17.48 1.72
C ARG A 444 20.68 17.79 1.97
N LEU A 445 21.17 18.91 1.45
CA LEU A 445 22.54 19.37 1.63
C LEU A 445 22.63 20.27 2.87
N GLU A 446 23.56 19.95 3.77
CA GLU A 446 24.06 20.90 4.77
C GLU A 446 24.76 22.04 4.01
N ASP A 447 24.37 23.28 4.28
CA ASP A 447 24.95 24.50 3.67
C ASP A 447 24.74 24.65 2.15
N ALA A 448 23.59 24.26 1.61
CA ALA A 448 23.20 24.69 0.26
C ALA A 448 23.11 26.21 0.21
N PRO A 449 23.95 26.93 -0.57
CA PRO A 449 23.83 28.39 -0.63
C PRO A 449 22.63 28.81 -1.46
N LYS A 450 22.19 27.99 -2.42
CA LYS A 450 21.14 28.38 -3.38
C LYS A 450 20.44 27.20 -4.04
N VAL A 451 19.13 27.35 -4.27
CA VAL A 451 18.29 26.42 -5.04
C VAL A 451 17.75 27.11 -6.28
N ARG A 452 17.89 26.48 -7.44
CA ARG A 452 17.33 26.92 -8.71
C ARG A 452 16.34 25.90 -9.26
N PHE A 453 15.25 26.37 -9.84
CA PHE A 453 14.22 25.56 -10.48
C PHE A 453 14.16 25.86 -11.98
N TYR A 454 14.04 24.80 -12.77
CA TYR A 454 13.92 24.86 -14.22
C TYR A 454 12.71 24.05 -14.64
N ASP A 455 11.96 24.60 -15.56
CA ASP A 455 10.88 23.91 -16.24
C ASP A 455 10.68 24.49 -17.64
N ARG A 456 9.87 23.84 -18.46
CA ARG A 456 9.55 24.32 -19.80
C ARG A 456 8.04 24.30 -20.02
N VAL A 457 7.55 25.46 -20.45
CA VAL A 457 6.17 25.60 -20.93
C VAL A 457 6.22 25.76 -22.43
N SER A 458 5.84 24.71 -23.14
CA SER A 458 5.75 24.73 -24.61
C SER A 458 4.47 25.42 -25.04
N SER A 459 4.59 26.49 -25.84
CA SER A 459 3.43 27.13 -26.50
C SER A 459 2.79 26.24 -27.57
N ALA A 460 3.48 25.17 -28.01
CA ALA A 460 2.88 24.16 -28.87
C ALA A 460 1.90 23.26 -28.09
N THR A 461 2.15 23.05 -26.79
CA THR A 461 1.36 22.16 -25.93
C THR A 461 0.30 22.92 -25.14
N PHE A 462 0.62 24.14 -24.69
CA PHE A 462 -0.24 24.94 -23.82
C PHE A 462 -0.56 26.30 -24.43
N GLU A 463 -1.81 26.71 -24.30
CA GLU A 463 -2.26 28.08 -24.37
C GLU A 463 -2.14 28.71 -22.96
N TYR A 464 -1.59 29.91 -22.87
CA TYR A 464 -1.52 30.65 -21.62
C TYR A 464 -1.34 32.13 -21.92
N ASP A 465 -1.78 32.97 -21.01
CA ASP A 465 -1.51 34.40 -21.03
C ASP A 465 -0.21 34.67 -20.25
N PRO A 466 0.87 35.13 -20.90
CA PRO A 466 2.14 35.41 -20.22
C PRO A 466 2.01 36.41 -19.07
N SER A 467 1.03 37.31 -19.11
CA SER A 467 0.80 38.28 -18.03
C SER A 467 0.16 37.67 -16.78
N ASN A 468 -0.43 36.48 -16.91
CA ASN A 468 -1.12 35.76 -15.84
C ASN A 468 -0.36 34.52 -15.35
N LEU A 469 0.73 34.12 -16.02
CA LEU A 469 1.55 33.01 -15.56
C LEU A 469 2.27 33.41 -14.25
N THR A 470 1.98 32.67 -13.19
CA THR A 470 2.56 32.92 -11.86
C THR A 470 3.43 31.75 -11.42
N LEU A 471 4.49 32.05 -10.69
CA LEU A 471 5.30 31.10 -9.94
C LEU A 471 5.10 31.36 -8.45
N ARG A 472 4.88 30.30 -7.69
CA ARG A 472 4.68 30.34 -6.24
C ARG A 472 5.65 29.38 -5.58
N LEU A 473 6.23 29.80 -4.48
CA LEU A 473 6.99 28.91 -3.61
C LEU A 473 6.25 28.77 -2.30
N TYR A 474 6.11 27.52 -1.86
CA TYR A 474 5.61 27.18 -0.56
C TYR A 474 6.69 26.41 0.20
N GLU A 475 6.70 26.58 1.51
CA GLU A 475 7.48 25.78 2.45
C GLU A 475 6.50 25.05 3.34
N LEU A 476 6.83 23.80 3.65
CA LEU A 476 6.06 23.01 4.59
C LEU A 476 6.47 23.40 6.02
N GLU A 477 5.56 24.03 6.75
CA GLU A 477 5.72 24.37 8.18
C GLU A 477 4.50 23.87 8.93
N ASP A 478 4.70 23.22 10.08
CA ASP A 478 3.63 22.71 10.94
C ASP A 478 2.55 21.93 10.15
N GLY A 479 2.97 21.04 9.24
CA GLY A 479 2.10 20.19 8.41
C GLY A 479 1.16 20.95 7.46
N GLY A 480 1.42 22.24 7.21
CA GLY A 480 0.71 23.07 6.24
C GLY A 480 1.67 23.69 5.23
N TRP A 481 1.16 24.01 4.03
CA TRP A 481 1.92 24.77 3.04
C TRP A 481 1.79 26.25 3.32
N ARG A 482 2.87 26.87 3.77
CA ARG A 482 2.98 28.33 3.88
C ARG A 482 3.51 28.88 2.56
N GLU A 483 2.80 29.81 1.93
CA GLU A 483 3.33 30.54 0.77
C GLU A 483 4.50 31.41 1.22
N VAL A 484 5.70 31.12 0.72
CA VAL A 484 6.92 31.89 0.98
C VAL A 484 6.91 33.15 0.12
N TRP A 485 6.59 33.00 -1.16
CA TRP A 485 6.42 34.10 -2.09
C TRP A 485 5.64 33.69 -3.34
N LYS A 486 5.12 34.69 -4.05
CA LYS A 486 4.46 34.57 -5.35
C LYS A 486 4.94 35.69 -6.26
N ARG A 487 5.25 35.37 -7.52
CA ARG A 487 5.56 36.38 -8.54
C ARG A 487 5.04 36.00 -9.93
N PRO A 488 4.70 36.99 -10.78
CA PRO A 488 4.55 36.75 -12.22
C PRO A 488 5.85 36.18 -12.81
N ILE A 489 5.74 35.34 -13.84
CA ILE A 489 6.89 34.76 -14.51
C ILE A 489 6.65 34.56 -16.00
N GLU A 490 7.69 34.72 -16.81
CA GLU A 490 7.67 34.34 -18.22
C GLU A 490 8.10 32.87 -18.41
N ALA A 491 7.52 32.17 -19.39
CA ALA A 491 7.95 30.80 -19.73
C ALA A 491 9.44 30.71 -20.08
N GLY A 492 10.00 31.76 -20.67
CA GLY A 492 11.44 31.85 -20.95
C GLY A 492 12.30 31.92 -19.68
N GLU A 493 11.79 32.50 -18.59
CA GLU A 493 12.49 32.49 -17.29
C GLU A 493 12.51 31.10 -16.67
N LEU A 494 11.39 30.36 -16.71
CA LEU A 494 11.34 28.97 -16.26
C LEU A 494 12.40 28.10 -16.99
N ALA A 495 12.53 28.29 -18.30
CA ALA A 495 13.50 27.54 -19.11
C ALA A 495 14.96 27.90 -18.81
N ARG A 496 15.24 29.17 -18.45
CA ARG A 496 16.58 29.65 -18.06
C ARG A 496 16.95 29.33 -16.61
N GLY A 497 15.97 29.03 -15.77
CA GLY A 497 16.13 28.71 -14.38
C GLY A 497 15.91 29.88 -13.44
N VAL A 498 15.05 29.65 -12.46
CA VAL A 498 14.62 30.62 -11.45
C VAL A 498 15.27 30.30 -10.13
N ASP A 499 15.79 31.32 -9.46
CA ASP A 499 16.27 31.19 -8.08
C ASP A 499 15.08 31.09 -7.15
N LEU A 500 14.98 30.00 -6.39
CA LEU A 500 13.87 29.79 -5.46
C LEU A 500 14.21 30.22 -4.04
N LEU A 501 15.39 29.82 -3.57
CA LEU A 501 15.81 29.92 -2.17
C LEU A 501 17.29 30.27 -2.10
N GLU A 502 17.64 31.08 -1.11
CA GLU A 502 19.01 31.30 -0.66
C GLU A 502 19.13 30.72 0.75
N ASN A 503 20.16 29.91 0.99
CA ASN A 503 20.37 29.20 2.26
C ASN A 503 19.13 28.44 2.78
N PRO A 504 18.52 27.53 1.98
CA PRO A 504 17.39 26.72 2.44
C PRO A 504 17.71 25.97 3.73
N SER A 505 16.70 25.84 4.60
CA SER A 505 16.73 24.95 5.76
C SER A 505 17.13 23.54 5.33
N VAL A 506 18.10 22.95 6.05
CA VAL A 506 18.49 21.55 5.83
C VAL A 506 17.26 20.67 6.10
N TYR A 507 16.91 19.81 5.14
CA TYR A 507 15.67 19.01 5.11
C TYR A 507 14.37 19.80 4.96
N GLY A 508 14.43 21.11 4.70
CA GLY A 508 13.26 21.92 4.35
C GLY A 508 12.56 21.33 3.13
N ILE A 509 11.24 21.19 3.22
CA ILE A 509 10.39 20.68 2.15
C ILE A 509 9.67 21.86 1.53
N TYR A 510 9.78 21.95 0.20
CA TYR A 510 9.25 23.05 -0.56
C TYR A 510 8.35 22.54 -1.68
N ARG A 511 7.43 23.38 -2.10
CA ARG A 511 6.58 23.17 -3.27
C ARG A 511 6.70 24.39 -4.15
N VAL A 512 7.15 24.23 -5.37
CA VAL A 512 7.11 25.28 -6.38
C VAL A 512 5.95 25.00 -7.34
N GLU A 513 5.03 25.95 -7.49
CA GLU A 513 3.84 25.81 -8.33
C GLU A 513 3.83 26.88 -9.41
N TYR A 514 3.45 26.51 -10.64
CA TYR A 514 3.26 27.47 -11.72
C TYR A 514 2.00 27.21 -12.55
N GLY A 515 1.40 28.30 -13.03
CA GLY A 515 0.18 28.32 -13.84
C GLY A 515 -0.55 29.67 -13.72
N PRO A 516 -1.76 29.81 -14.29
CA PRO A 516 -2.51 28.77 -15.01
C PRO A 516 -1.99 28.51 -16.43
N LEU A 517 -2.12 27.27 -16.89
CA LEU A 517 -1.91 26.85 -18.27
C LEU A 517 -3.16 26.16 -18.80
N LYS A 518 -3.46 26.29 -20.09
CA LYS A 518 -4.58 25.60 -20.75
C LYS A 518 -4.01 24.63 -21.78
N PRO A 519 -4.17 23.32 -21.64
CA PRO A 519 -3.61 22.38 -22.60
C PRO A 519 -4.38 22.47 -23.93
N LYS A 520 -3.67 22.27 -25.04
CA LYS A 520 -4.24 22.25 -26.39
C LYS A 520 -4.71 20.87 -26.83
N ALA A 521 -4.31 19.83 -26.10
CA ALA A 521 -4.70 18.43 -26.28
C ALA A 521 -4.92 17.78 -24.91
N SER A 522 -5.77 16.75 -24.83
CA SER A 522 -5.98 15.98 -23.60
C SER A 522 -4.82 15.03 -23.30
N ASP A 523 -4.04 14.70 -24.31
CA ASP A 523 -2.84 13.88 -24.26
C ASP A 523 -1.61 14.73 -24.57
N PHE A 524 -0.71 14.86 -23.59
CA PHE A 524 0.58 15.51 -23.80
C PHE A 524 1.64 14.92 -22.88
N THR A 525 2.88 14.97 -23.35
CA THR A 525 4.03 14.57 -22.55
C THR A 525 4.32 15.64 -21.51
N VAL A 526 4.27 15.26 -20.23
CA VAL A 526 4.72 16.13 -19.15
C VAL A 526 6.25 16.12 -19.13
N GLU A 527 6.87 17.24 -19.48
CA GLU A 527 8.32 17.38 -19.31
C GLU A 527 8.69 17.40 -17.83
N PRO A 528 9.80 16.76 -17.44
CA PRO A 528 10.26 16.77 -16.06
C PRO A 528 10.76 18.15 -15.64
N SER A 529 10.37 18.54 -14.43
CA SER A 529 11.01 19.68 -13.76
C SER A 529 12.44 19.33 -13.35
N THR A 530 13.31 20.33 -13.27
CA THR A 530 14.66 20.16 -12.72
C THR A 530 14.87 21.11 -11.54
N ILE A 531 15.34 20.59 -10.41
CA ILE A 531 15.85 21.38 -9.29
C ILE A 531 17.37 21.25 -9.27
N ARG A 532 18.09 22.35 -9.07
CA ARG A 532 19.54 22.37 -8.89
C ARG A 532 19.91 23.07 -7.59
N VAL A 533 20.83 22.47 -6.85
CA VAL A 533 21.56 23.14 -5.77
C VAL A 533 22.97 23.42 -6.29
N GLY A 534 23.45 24.66 -6.17
CA GLY A 534 24.83 25.02 -6.50
C GLY A 534 25.64 25.25 -5.24
N THR A 535 26.91 24.83 -5.19
CA THR A 535 27.92 25.36 -4.26
C THR A 535 28.77 26.39 -5.00
N ALA A 536 29.29 27.40 -4.30
CA ALA A 536 29.84 28.62 -4.92
C ALA A 536 31.03 28.39 -5.88
N GLU A 537 31.70 27.23 -5.88
CA GLU A 537 32.85 26.97 -6.75
C GLU A 537 32.95 25.51 -7.18
N ARG A 538 32.32 25.16 -8.32
CA ARG A 538 32.87 24.29 -9.39
C ARG A 538 31.77 23.86 -10.36
N VAL A 539 31.78 24.52 -11.50
CA VAL A 539 31.11 24.07 -12.73
C VAL A 539 31.83 22.82 -13.21
N ALA A 540 31.24 21.64 -13.00
CA ALA A 540 31.56 20.43 -13.76
C ALA A 540 30.34 20.08 -14.61
N THR A 541 30.41 20.47 -15.88
CA THR A 541 29.46 20.28 -16.98
C THR A 541 29.33 18.82 -17.44
N THR A 542 29.78 17.85 -16.64
CA THR A 542 29.76 16.42 -16.98
C THR A 542 29.05 15.65 -15.86
N GLN A 543 27.90 15.07 -16.20
CA GLN A 543 27.04 14.23 -15.34
C GLN A 543 26.24 14.97 -14.25
N GLN A 544 25.46 15.98 -14.63
CA GLN A 544 24.28 16.30 -13.82
C GLN A 544 23.12 15.36 -14.23
N PRO A 545 22.54 14.59 -13.30
CA PRO A 545 21.51 13.61 -13.63
C PRO A 545 20.27 14.30 -14.19
N ARG A 546 19.77 13.80 -15.32
CA ARG A 546 18.44 14.12 -15.83
C ARG A 546 17.45 13.21 -15.10
N TYR A 547 16.51 13.78 -14.36
CA TYR A 547 15.43 13.02 -13.75
C TYR A 547 14.27 12.95 -14.75
N ASN A 548 13.98 11.75 -15.26
CA ASN A 548 12.72 11.48 -15.94
C ASN A 548 11.72 11.04 -14.87
N MET A 549 10.57 11.70 -14.81
CA MET A 549 9.56 11.42 -13.80
C MET A 549 8.71 10.24 -14.26
N GLU A 550 8.80 9.12 -13.56
CA GLU A 550 7.76 8.09 -13.63
C GLU A 550 6.70 8.37 -12.56
N VAL A 551 5.45 8.18 -12.96
CA VAL A 551 4.24 8.53 -12.21
C VAL A 551 4.04 7.46 -11.13
N ASN A 552 3.99 7.88 -9.86
CA ASN A 552 3.62 7.10 -8.66
C ASN A 552 4.73 6.28 -7.99
N SER A 553 5.45 6.91 -7.05
CA SER A 553 6.30 6.20 -6.09
C SER A 553 5.59 6.03 -4.74
N THR A 554 5.49 4.80 -4.24
CA THR A 554 4.89 4.46 -2.94
C THR A 554 5.60 5.15 -1.76
N SER A 555 6.88 5.48 -1.90
CA SER A 555 7.69 6.22 -0.91
C SER A 555 7.22 7.65 -0.73
N PHE A 556 6.74 8.30 -1.79
CA PHE A 556 6.16 9.63 -1.69
C PHE A 556 4.82 9.61 -0.95
N ILE A 557 4.08 8.51 -1.02
CA ILE A 557 2.78 8.32 -0.35
C ILE A 557 3.01 8.06 1.13
N GLU A 558 3.94 7.16 1.47
CA GLU A 558 4.37 6.95 2.84
C GLU A 558 4.94 8.25 3.41
N THR A 559 5.82 8.93 2.67
CA THR A 559 6.37 10.23 3.07
C THR A 559 5.27 11.27 3.25
N MET A 560 4.30 11.40 2.33
CA MET A 560 3.20 12.36 2.46
C MET A 560 2.22 11.98 3.57
N ALA A 561 1.86 10.71 3.74
CA ALA A 561 0.99 10.22 4.81
C ALA A 561 1.66 10.32 6.19
N LEU A 562 3.00 10.25 6.24
CA LEU A 562 3.80 10.41 7.45
C LEU A 562 4.16 11.87 7.74
N ILE A 563 4.26 12.72 6.72
CA ILE A 563 4.38 14.19 6.82
C ILE A 563 3.06 14.80 7.29
N MET A 564 1.96 14.40 6.65
CA MET A 564 0.61 14.86 6.98
C MET A 564 0.06 14.14 8.20
N PHE A 565 0.87 13.29 8.85
CA PHE A 565 0.51 12.50 10.01
C PHE A 565 0.01 13.40 11.14
N PRO A 566 -1.31 13.51 11.32
CA PRO A 566 -1.85 14.44 12.29
C PRO A 566 -1.57 13.93 13.70
N LYS A 567 -1.56 14.83 14.69
CA LYS A 567 -1.54 14.36 16.08
C LYS A 567 -2.84 13.64 16.43
N GLU A 568 -3.97 14.10 15.86
CA GLU A 568 -5.31 13.55 16.05
C GLU A 568 -6.16 13.71 14.77
N PRO A 569 -7.19 12.88 14.54
CA PRO A 569 -8.10 13.06 13.40
C PRO A 569 -8.86 14.41 13.43
N SER A 570 -9.01 15.02 14.61
CA SER A 570 -9.63 16.35 14.78
C SER A 570 -8.80 17.50 14.20
N ASP A 571 -7.58 17.23 13.76
CA ASP A 571 -6.66 18.24 13.25
C ASP A 571 -7.29 19.02 12.07
N PRO A 572 -7.32 20.37 12.11
CA PRO A 572 -7.87 21.18 11.03
C PRO A 572 -7.25 20.87 9.66
N ARG A 573 -5.97 20.45 9.63
CA ARG A 573 -5.25 20.06 8.41
C ARG A 573 -5.90 18.84 7.76
N VAL A 574 -6.29 17.85 8.57
CA VAL A 574 -7.01 16.64 8.15
C VAL A 574 -8.45 16.96 7.77
N THR A 575 -9.11 17.77 8.59
CA THR A 575 -10.50 18.18 8.37
C THR A 575 -10.67 18.88 7.02
N SER A 576 -9.68 19.68 6.58
CA SER A 576 -9.67 20.31 5.26
C SER A 576 -9.55 19.32 4.09
N MET A 577 -8.96 18.14 4.33
CA MET A 577 -8.84 17.05 3.35
C MET A 577 -10.09 16.19 3.27
N ARG A 578 -10.95 16.20 4.31
CA ARG A 578 -12.27 15.56 4.35
C ARG A 578 -13.34 16.28 3.55
N THR A 579 -13.02 17.37 2.87
CA THR A 579 -14.02 18.14 2.12
C THR A 579 -13.96 17.71 0.65
N PRO A 580 -14.77 16.72 0.21
CA PRO A 580 -14.79 16.23 -1.15
C PRO A 580 -15.13 17.30 -2.21
N ARG A 581 -15.59 18.49 -1.79
CA ARG A 581 -16.13 19.58 -2.63
C ARG A 581 -15.19 20.13 -3.72
N ASN A 582 -13.94 19.67 -3.81
CA ASN A 582 -12.96 20.23 -4.71
C ASN A 582 -12.74 19.47 -6.02
N LEU A 583 -13.40 18.34 -6.30
CA LEU A 583 -13.17 17.62 -7.56
C LEU A 583 -14.40 17.02 -8.25
N LEU A 584 -14.72 17.59 -9.41
CA LEU A 584 -15.55 16.94 -10.42
C LEU A 584 -14.78 15.77 -11.05
N PRO A 585 -15.37 14.57 -11.19
CA PRO A 585 -14.80 13.53 -12.04
C PRO A 585 -14.76 14.04 -13.48
N ALA A 586 -13.56 14.10 -14.06
CA ALA A 586 -13.34 14.41 -15.47
C ALA A 586 -14.00 13.36 -16.39
N PRO A 587 -14.15 13.64 -17.71
CA PRO A 587 -14.68 12.67 -18.68
C PRO A 587 -14.05 11.28 -18.53
N LEU A 588 -14.90 10.25 -18.55
CA LEU A 588 -14.51 8.83 -18.39
C LEU A 588 -13.58 8.36 -19.49
N LEU A 589 -13.77 8.88 -20.71
CA LEU A 589 -13.04 8.54 -21.92
C LEU A 589 -12.76 9.80 -22.73
N THR A 590 -11.55 9.88 -23.31
CA THR A 590 -11.21 10.88 -24.33
C THR A 590 -12.06 10.68 -25.60
N ASP A 591 -12.16 11.69 -26.47
CA ASP A 591 -12.81 11.52 -27.78
C ASP A 591 -12.15 10.39 -28.61
N GLU A 592 -10.83 10.25 -28.51
CA GLU A 592 -10.09 9.20 -29.21
C GLU A 592 -10.44 7.80 -28.68
N GLU A 593 -10.50 7.62 -27.36
CA GLU A 593 -10.89 6.34 -26.74
C GLU A 593 -12.34 5.97 -27.06
N ARG A 594 -13.25 6.96 -27.12
CA ARG A 594 -14.64 6.75 -27.53
C ARG A 594 -14.74 6.25 -28.98
N ASN A 595 -13.87 6.75 -29.84
CA ASN A 595 -13.83 6.36 -31.25
C ASN A 595 -13.20 4.97 -31.49
N ARG A 596 -12.56 4.36 -30.48
CA ARG A 596 -12.00 3.00 -30.60
C ARG A 596 -13.05 1.90 -30.54
N PHE A 597 -14.23 2.16 -29.98
CA PHE A 597 -15.32 1.19 -29.95
C PHE A 597 -16.02 1.12 -31.30
N VAL A 598 -16.09 -0.08 -31.88
CA VAL A 598 -16.60 -0.26 -33.26
C VAL A 598 -18.02 -0.83 -33.28
N SER A 599 -18.34 -1.74 -32.35
CA SER A 599 -19.66 -2.34 -32.18
C SER A 599 -20.75 -1.27 -31.90
N PRO A 600 -21.92 -1.35 -32.56
CA PRO A 600 -23.06 -0.49 -32.24
C PRO A 600 -23.51 -0.61 -30.77
N GLU A 601 -23.50 -1.82 -30.21
CA GLU A 601 -23.86 -2.08 -28.83
C GLU A 601 -22.83 -1.50 -27.85
N ALA A 602 -21.53 -1.59 -28.19
CA ALA A 602 -20.47 -0.94 -27.42
C ALA A 602 -20.61 0.59 -27.44
N LYS A 603 -20.93 1.18 -28.60
CA LYS A 603 -21.17 2.63 -28.73
C LYS A 603 -22.38 3.11 -27.92
N GLU A 604 -23.45 2.32 -27.90
CA GLU A 604 -24.63 2.61 -27.07
C GLU A 604 -24.28 2.57 -25.58
N ALA A 605 -23.56 1.55 -25.13
CA ALA A 605 -23.08 1.47 -23.75
C ALA A 605 -22.18 2.67 -23.37
N ILE A 606 -21.29 3.11 -24.27
CA ILE A 606 -20.51 4.35 -24.08
C ILE A 606 -21.41 5.59 -23.99
N SER A 607 -22.45 5.70 -24.81
CA SER A 607 -23.37 6.83 -24.76
C SER A 607 -24.10 6.90 -23.41
N GLN A 608 -24.57 5.76 -22.91
CA GLN A 608 -25.20 5.66 -21.59
C GLN A 608 -24.19 5.98 -20.47
N ALA A 609 -22.94 5.51 -20.59
CA ALA A 609 -21.88 5.83 -19.63
C ALA A 609 -21.65 7.35 -19.53
N LEU A 610 -21.63 8.06 -20.66
CA LEU A 610 -21.46 9.52 -20.67
C LEU A 610 -22.63 10.23 -19.99
N LYS A 611 -23.87 9.77 -20.22
CA LYS A 611 -25.05 10.32 -19.55
C LYS A 611 -24.96 10.15 -18.04
N ARG A 612 -24.61 8.95 -17.57
CA ARG A 612 -24.42 8.67 -16.14
C ARG A 612 -23.31 9.54 -15.54
N LEU A 613 -22.23 9.77 -16.28
CA LEU A 613 -21.19 10.70 -15.82
C LEU A 613 -21.69 12.14 -15.68
N GLU A 614 -22.48 12.64 -16.61
CA GLU A 614 -23.08 13.98 -16.51
C GLU A 614 -24.00 14.09 -15.28
N GLU A 615 -24.79 13.04 -15.01
CA GLU A 615 -25.63 12.92 -13.82
C GLU A 615 -24.79 12.92 -12.53
N ALA A 616 -23.68 12.17 -12.52
CA ALA A 616 -22.73 12.15 -11.42
C ALA A 616 -22.11 13.53 -11.15
N GLN A 617 -21.66 14.20 -12.22
CA GLN A 617 -21.09 15.55 -12.13
C GLN A 617 -22.10 16.58 -11.64
N ARG A 618 -23.37 16.46 -12.05
CA ARG A 618 -24.45 17.33 -11.57
C ARG A 618 -24.74 17.08 -10.09
N ALA A 619 -24.94 15.83 -9.69
CA ALA A 619 -25.16 15.46 -8.29
C ALA A 619 -24.02 15.93 -7.39
N PHE A 620 -22.77 15.81 -7.87
CA PHE A 620 -21.59 16.31 -7.16
C PHE A 620 -21.63 17.83 -6.95
N ARG A 621 -21.96 18.63 -7.98
CA ARG A 621 -22.10 20.10 -7.86
C ARG A 621 -23.20 20.53 -6.89
N GLU A 622 -24.23 19.71 -6.75
CA GLU A 622 -25.37 19.94 -5.87
C GLU A 622 -25.15 19.34 -4.46
N GLU A 623 -23.94 18.87 -4.16
CA GLU A 623 -23.58 18.22 -2.89
C GLU A 623 -24.36 16.93 -2.57
N ARG A 624 -24.98 16.31 -3.57
CA ARG A 624 -25.67 15.02 -3.47
C ARG A 624 -24.69 13.86 -3.69
N LEU A 625 -23.77 13.69 -2.73
CA LEU A 625 -22.57 12.88 -2.89
C LEU A 625 -22.83 11.39 -3.16
N GLU A 626 -23.79 10.75 -2.48
CA GLU A 626 -24.11 9.34 -2.74
C GLU A 626 -24.66 9.11 -4.15
N GLU A 627 -25.55 9.99 -4.63
CA GLU A 627 -26.05 9.90 -6.00
C GLU A 627 -24.93 10.17 -7.02
N ALA A 628 -23.98 11.05 -6.69
CA ALA A 628 -22.80 11.28 -7.53
C ALA A 628 -21.93 10.02 -7.63
N ARG A 629 -21.76 9.28 -6.53
CA ARG A 629 -21.03 8.02 -6.48
C ARG A 629 -21.73 6.93 -7.31
N GLU A 630 -23.01 6.70 -7.07
CA GLU A 630 -23.79 5.66 -7.77
C GLU A 630 -23.76 5.85 -9.29
N ASN A 631 -24.01 7.08 -9.76
CA ASN A 631 -23.97 7.38 -11.18
C ASN A 631 -22.57 7.21 -11.78
N LEU A 632 -21.51 7.53 -11.03
CA LEU A 632 -20.13 7.36 -11.51
C LEU A 632 -19.75 5.87 -11.61
N GLU A 633 -20.14 5.05 -10.64
CA GLU A 633 -19.97 3.59 -10.68
C GLU A 633 -20.70 2.97 -11.87
N GLU A 634 -21.96 3.35 -12.09
CA GLU A 634 -22.75 2.87 -13.22
C GLU A 634 -22.08 3.24 -14.55
N ALA A 635 -21.58 4.47 -14.66
CA ALA A 635 -20.86 4.94 -15.84
C ALA A 635 -19.59 4.12 -16.12
N LEU A 636 -18.80 3.80 -15.09
CA LEU A 636 -17.61 2.95 -15.23
C LEU A 636 -17.94 1.50 -15.61
N ASN A 637 -19.04 0.97 -15.09
CA ASN A 637 -19.54 -0.36 -15.44
C ASN A 637 -19.93 -0.44 -16.92
N LEU A 638 -20.62 0.58 -17.42
CA LEU A 638 -21.01 0.70 -18.83
C LEU A 638 -19.80 0.82 -19.77
N VAL A 639 -18.74 1.54 -19.36
CA VAL A 639 -17.47 1.59 -20.14
C VAL A 639 -16.83 0.20 -20.26
N ASN A 640 -16.80 -0.57 -19.16
CA ASN A 640 -16.27 -1.93 -19.20
C ASN A 640 -17.16 -2.90 -19.99
N GLU A 641 -18.48 -2.75 -19.90
CA GLU A 641 -19.41 -3.51 -20.73
C GLU A 641 -19.19 -3.23 -22.21
N ALA A 642 -18.99 -1.97 -22.60
CA ALA A 642 -18.66 -1.60 -23.97
C ALA A 642 -17.37 -2.31 -24.45
N ALA A 643 -16.33 -2.38 -23.62
CA ALA A 643 -15.09 -3.08 -23.95
C ALA A 643 -15.30 -4.58 -24.18
N LEU A 644 -16.10 -5.22 -23.33
CA LEU A 644 -16.46 -6.64 -23.49
C LEU A 644 -17.28 -6.87 -24.76
N LEU A 645 -18.29 -6.03 -25.02
CA LEU A 645 -19.14 -6.13 -26.21
C LEU A 645 -18.32 -5.99 -27.50
N ASP A 646 -17.34 -5.10 -27.51
CA ASP A 646 -16.49 -4.86 -28.67
C ASP A 646 -15.52 -6.03 -28.92
N VAL A 647 -14.93 -6.60 -27.86
CA VAL A 647 -14.13 -7.85 -27.97
C VAL A 647 -14.97 -8.98 -28.56
N HIS A 648 -16.19 -9.19 -28.05
CA HIS A 648 -17.11 -10.21 -28.58
C HIS A 648 -17.56 -9.93 -30.01
N HIS A 649 -17.66 -8.66 -30.41
CA HIS A 649 -17.94 -8.28 -31.79
C HIS A 649 -16.79 -8.66 -32.72
N PHE A 650 -15.54 -8.39 -32.32
CA PHE A 650 -14.36 -8.81 -33.08
C PHE A 650 -14.21 -10.34 -33.14
N GLU A 651 -14.50 -11.06 -32.05
CA GLU A 651 -14.49 -12.53 -32.08
C GLU A 651 -15.58 -13.11 -32.98
N ARG A 652 -16.79 -12.52 -32.97
CA ARG A 652 -17.87 -12.90 -33.89
C ARG A 652 -17.51 -12.59 -35.33
N LEU A 653 -16.98 -11.41 -35.62
CA LEU A 653 -16.47 -11.05 -36.95
C LEU A 653 -15.35 -11.99 -37.39
N ARG A 654 -14.41 -12.34 -36.50
CA ARG A 654 -13.33 -13.30 -36.80
C ARG A 654 -13.89 -14.69 -37.10
N LYS A 655 -14.89 -15.16 -36.35
CA LYS A 655 -15.60 -16.44 -36.63
C LYS A 655 -16.40 -16.38 -37.93
N ILE A 656 -17.04 -15.25 -38.24
CA ILE A 656 -17.76 -15.03 -39.52
C ILE A 656 -16.77 -14.97 -40.69
N ILE A 657 -15.63 -14.30 -40.55
CA ILE A 657 -14.58 -14.19 -41.57
C ILE A 657 -13.90 -15.55 -41.79
N LEU A 658 -13.58 -16.29 -40.72
CA LEU A 658 -13.05 -17.65 -40.81
C LEU A 658 -14.09 -18.63 -41.39
N GLY A 659 -15.36 -18.50 -41.01
CA GLY A 659 -16.47 -19.28 -41.55
C GLY A 659 -16.77 -18.97 -43.02
N ALA A 660 -16.70 -17.70 -43.42
CA ALA A 660 -16.82 -17.25 -44.81
C ALA A 660 -15.59 -17.63 -45.65
N GLY A 661 -14.39 -17.64 -45.06
CA GLY A 661 -13.16 -18.13 -45.68
C GLY A 661 -13.20 -19.65 -45.95
N LEU A 662 -13.74 -20.44 -45.03
CA LEU A 662 -14.03 -21.86 -45.23
C LEU A 662 -15.14 -22.07 -46.28
N GLY A 663 -16.16 -21.22 -46.30
CA GLY A 663 -17.22 -21.23 -47.30
C GLY A 663 -16.70 -20.92 -48.72
N ALA A 664 -15.83 -19.93 -48.88
CA ALA A 664 -15.22 -19.58 -50.16
C ALA A 664 -14.23 -20.64 -50.66
N ALA A 665 -13.44 -21.24 -49.76
CA ALA A 665 -12.56 -22.36 -50.10
C ALA A 665 -13.34 -23.63 -50.49
N ALA A 666 -14.44 -23.92 -49.80
CA ALA A 666 -15.34 -25.03 -50.15
C ALA A 666 -16.06 -24.79 -51.49
N PHE A 667 -16.46 -23.55 -51.79
CA PHE A 667 -17.07 -23.19 -53.07
C PHE A 667 -16.06 -23.26 -54.22
N ALA A 668 -14.82 -22.82 -54.02
CA ALA A 668 -13.74 -22.93 -55.00
C ALA A 668 -13.33 -24.38 -55.24
N ALA A 669 -13.26 -25.21 -54.19
CA ALA A 669 -12.98 -26.64 -54.29
C ALA A 669 -14.13 -27.39 -55.01
N ALA A 670 -15.39 -27.09 -54.69
CA ALA A 670 -16.55 -27.65 -55.37
C ALA A 670 -16.61 -27.23 -56.85
N PHE A 671 -16.30 -25.96 -57.16
CA PHE A 671 -16.25 -25.46 -58.53
C PHE A 671 -15.11 -26.10 -59.35
N LEU A 672 -13.94 -26.29 -58.75
CA LEU A 672 -12.81 -27.02 -59.36
C LEU A 672 -13.13 -28.51 -59.55
N LEU A 673 -13.79 -29.15 -58.59
CA LEU A 673 -14.21 -30.54 -58.67
C LEU A 673 -15.27 -30.75 -59.77
N ILE A 674 -16.26 -29.86 -59.88
CA ILE A 674 -17.26 -29.87 -60.97
C ILE A 674 -16.60 -29.65 -62.34
N ARG A 675 -15.58 -28.77 -62.41
CA ARG A 675 -14.83 -28.52 -63.65
C ARG A 675 -13.93 -29.70 -64.04
N PHE A 676 -13.35 -30.40 -63.06
CA PHE A 676 -12.55 -31.61 -63.27
C PHE A 676 -13.42 -32.79 -63.72
N LEU A 677 -14.57 -33.01 -63.08
CA LEU A 677 -15.52 -34.06 -63.45
C LEU A 677 -16.16 -33.86 -64.83
N ARG A 678 -16.37 -32.61 -65.27
CA ARG A 678 -16.81 -32.31 -66.65
C ARG A 678 -15.73 -32.57 -67.71
N ARG A 679 -14.44 -32.49 -67.35
CA ARG A 679 -13.32 -32.77 -68.27
C ARG A 679 -13.11 -34.28 -68.49
N TRP A 680 -13.56 -35.10 -67.55
CA TRP A 680 -13.48 -36.57 -67.62
C TRP A 680 -14.66 -37.24 -68.35
N ARG A 681 -15.74 -36.51 -68.65
CA ARG A 681 -16.91 -37.00 -69.40
C ARG A 681 -16.92 -36.58 -70.89
N ARG A 682 -15.75 -36.51 -71.53
CA ARG A 682 -15.70 -36.61 -73.00
C ARG A 682 -15.36 -38.06 -73.37
N PRO A 683 -16.33 -38.85 -73.88
CA PRO A 683 -16.03 -40.15 -74.45
C PRO A 683 -15.14 -39.95 -75.70
N LYS A 684 -14.27 -40.93 -75.96
CA LYS A 684 -13.53 -41.04 -77.22
C LYS A 684 -14.48 -41.01 -78.41
#